data_AF-A0A2N8KJH7-F1
#
_entry.id   AF-A0A2N8KJH7-F1
#
_cell.length_a   1.000
_cell.length_b   1.000
_cell.length_c   1.000
_cell.angle_alpha   90.00
_cell.angle_beta   90.00
_cell.angle_gamma   90.00
#
_symmetry.space_group_name_H-M   'P 1'
#
loop_
_entity.id
_entity.type
_entity.pdbx_description
1 polymer ?
#
loop_
_entity_poly.entity_id
_entity_poly.type
_entity_poly.pdbx_seq_one_letter_code
_entity_poly.pdbx_strand_id
1 'polypeptide(L)'
;MKSRAFSITRLACALAALGASLSAHAQYGDAGCLENAPYDSYAELDTSAGSPYANGCIRTLSDKRAAVLLPSALKSAGPAPGDRSLRRHAWGFLDQNGRLAIDPIFEAVGDFRHGLAAVKWQGRWGFIDTRGRMAVRPQFDAVQNFTQAGLAVATLDGRHHLIDRQGNYVGEPLDESVASLRLQDGVPALATLEYKLEYRSASGERRYSDAGIHLIRAYGKQLYVARNDEGRYGLVDGQWNWALEPVYDDILEPSEEGALALAYGPRGAELLDPQGRSVLDEGQRYRELRQLGNAFWSAELERGSYAVLDAAGKPVARLKGDQAYGSQRFGDTLLYPSGNKVMALIPGRGEPVELGADLAVVGDLDGYVRFTDAQNTSAGLLTPSGAWLYGDRAPAWLGEFSRMEVRQGRLWLFQDTRLLNVIDAEGRALLKPETVEAAQQMALRPLALDMPGGPLGLLSHGYCHCNTETGAGLVLADGSIVSDAAWTEVTPLDVVDRYDGEPPAGLEARHLRYAAHTADGMRLLDAAGKPIDLPAQQYIGEFRHGYALAYGGGASRMIDRDGKAYALPAGYFDTEIVAPGVVRFVETAAEDAPWGLYDFVAGKVIAEARYRSIGEFEHGQAVASLGPDRSGVIDLQGRWIVPASHHAARRVNAQLWQVQQAGPQQEEYKRPSALFNAEGRALTAFLPNLQAHADETGAITADDGKRRWIISPDGADALDMEDARYTRLGDWMEIRRAPRSGYLDAQGRWQIAPAAVIGGTFRGAPARALVSDDDGDRVIDAQGKTVAALPDGDWNWPAGSPTLLRRYIDQGRQKTDYVGLDGKVRVSAEGLASAYSEGYAVSQLSSRAMRAVDARGALTGPAFDALGRLSEGLAPVYADSAYGYVNAAGEMALLPAYETVSPFRDGRAVVSTMEWSSIIDRTGRPVARVAMECGVRTLYGSYGQRLWPLTLPRRCPG
;
A
#
# COMPACT_ATOMS: atom_id res chain seq x y z
N MET A 1 -21.74 29.89 48.76
CA MET A 1 -20.80 29.16 49.63
C MET A 1 -19.37 29.56 49.23
N LYS A 2 -18.77 30.48 49.99
CA LYS A 2 -17.49 30.37 50.73
C LYS A 2 -16.25 30.04 49.86
N SER A 3 -15.37 31.01 49.53
CA SER A 3 -14.19 31.53 50.30
C SER A 3 -12.99 30.55 50.26
N ARG A 4 -11.72 30.89 50.04
CA ARG A 4 -10.94 32.13 50.21
C ARG A 4 -9.51 31.88 49.64
N ALA A 5 -8.85 32.95 49.25
CA ALA A 5 -7.39 33.05 49.14
C ALA A 5 -6.70 32.85 50.49
N PHE A 6 -5.52 32.21 50.53
CA PHE A 6 -4.44 32.50 51.50
C PHE A 6 -3.12 31.83 51.10
N SER A 7 -2.08 32.66 50.95
CA SER A 7 -0.73 32.49 51.51
C SER A 7 0.08 31.22 51.22
N ILE A 8 1.08 31.36 50.35
CA ILE A 8 2.40 30.73 50.55
C ILE A 8 3.48 31.83 50.47
N THR A 9 3.47 32.71 51.47
CA THR A 9 4.58 33.62 51.78
C THR A 9 5.21 33.13 53.07
N ARG A 10 5.91 31.99 53.04
CA ARG A 10 6.75 31.50 54.15
C ARG A 10 7.52 30.22 53.78
N LEU A 11 8.41 30.31 52.80
CA LEU A 11 9.55 29.37 52.66
C LEU A 11 10.73 29.96 51.88
N ALA A 12 10.85 31.29 51.85
CA ALA A 12 11.97 31.99 51.22
C ALA A 12 13.11 32.35 52.20
N CYS A 13 13.02 32.00 53.49
CA CYS A 13 14.05 32.30 54.49
C CYS A 13 14.72 31.07 55.12
N ALA A 14 14.52 29.85 54.60
CA ALA A 14 15.19 28.64 55.11
C ALA A 14 16.17 27.99 54.10
N LEU A 15 16.26 28.49 52.86
CA LEU A 15 17.15 27.95 51.82
C LEU A 15 18.40 28.81 51.55
N ALA A 16 18.64 29.86 52.35
CA ALA A 16 19.86 30.68 52.26
C ALA A 16 21.00 30.17 53.18
N ALA A 17 20.78 29.09 53.95
CA ALA A 17 21.75 28.54 54.91
C ALA A 17 22.39 27.19 54.49
N LEU A 18 22.03 26.67 53.31
CA LEU A 18 22.75 25.59 52.65
C LEU A 18 23.21 26.16 51.31
N GLY A 19 24.52 26.28 51.11
CA GLY A 19 25.13 26.90 49.94
C GLY A 19 24.85 26.18 48.62
N ALA A 20 23.60 26.14 48.19
CA ALA A 20 23.20 25.84 46.83
C ALA A 20 23.29 27.16 46.06
N SER A 21 24.34 27.27 45.25
CA SER A 21 24.48 28.33 44.27
C SER A 21 23.23 28.38 43.38
N LEU A 22 22.78 29.58 43.03
CA LEU A 22 21.69 29.87 42.08
C LEU A 22 22.04 29.49 40.62
N SER A 23 22.75 28.37 40.42
CA SER A 23 23.31 27.92 39.13
C SER A 23 22.43 26.89 38.42
N ALA A 24 21.45 26.30 39.09
CA ALA A 24 20.83 25.04 38.63
C ALA A 24 19.72 25.17 37.56
N HIS A 25 19.42 26.35 37.00
CA HIS A 25 18.29 26.53 36.08
C HIS A 25 18.60 27.30 34.77
N ALA A 26 19.85 27.25 34.28
CA ALA A 26 20.22 27.89 33.01
C ALA A 26 21.12 27.05 32.07
N GLN A 27 21.23 25.73 32.27
CA GLN A 27 22.09 24.83 31.49
C GLN A 27 21.31 23.75 30.73
N TYR A 28 20.33 24.15 29.91
CA TYR A 28 19.86 23.27 28.83
C TYR A 28 20.76 23.46 27.61
N GLY A 29 21.35 22.37 27.14
CA GLY A 29 22.46 22.30 26.20
C GLY A 29 22.27 23.07 24.89
N ASP A 30 23.34 23.71 24.45
CA ASP A 30 23.44 24.26 23.10
C ASP A 30 23.51 23.07 22.12
N ALA A 31 22.44 22.83 21.36
CA ALA A 31 22.32 21.71 20.42
C ALA A 31 23.46 21.68 19.38
N GLY A 32 24.20 22.78 19.18
CA GLY A 32 25.38 22.83 18.33
C GLY A 32 26.57 22.00 18.82
N CYS A 33 26.65 21.70 20.12
CA CYS A 33 27.69 20.81 20.66
C CYS A 33 27.49 19.35 20.26
N LEU A 34 26.30 19.00 19.73
CA LEU A 34 25.95 17.66 19.30
C LEU A 34 26.67 17.32 17.99
N GLU A 35 27.41 16.22 17.99
CA GLU A 35 27.67 15.40 16.81
C GLU A 35 26.29 14.91 16.31
N ASN A 36 25.90 15.32 15.09
CA ASN A 36 24.80 14.67 14.39
C ASN A 36 25.28 13.29 13.94
N ALA A 37 25.45 12.36 14.88
CA ALA A 37 25.55 10.95 14.57
C ALA A 37 24.11 10.42 14.42
N PRO A 38 23.70 9.91 13.25
CA PRO A 38 22.40 9.28 13.12
C PRO A 38 22.28 8.14 14.14
N TYR A 39 21.19 8.17 14.90
CA TYR A 39 20.79 7.15 15.86
C TYR A 39 20.51 5.84 15.10
N ASP A 40 21.46 4.92 15.06
CA ASP A 40 21.23 3.54 14.66
C ASP A 40 21.33 2.65 15.90
N SER A 41 20.21 2.07 16.31
CA SER A 41 20.01 1.44 17.63
C SER A 41 20.79 0.14 17.87
N TYR A 42 21.72 -0.23 16.97
CA TYR A 42 22.61 -1.40 17.10
C TYR A 42 24.10 -1.07 16.93
N ALA A 43 24.45 0.20 16.68
CA ALA A 43 25.82 0.64 16.46
C ALA A 43 26.64 0.80 17.75
N GLU A 44 26.01 0.93 18.93
CA GLU A 44 26.68 1.28 20.19
C GLU A 44 27.79 0.31 20.62
N LEU A 45 27.71 -0.97 20.24
CA LEU A 45 28.76 -1.96 20.52
C LEU A 45 29.99 -1.80 19.59
N ASP A 46 29.78 -1.38 18.34
CA ASP A 46 30.83 -1.33 17.31
C ASP A 46 31.42 0.07 17.09
N THR A 47 30.63 1.13 17.34
CA THR A 47 31.02 2.53 17.12
C THR A 47 31.56 3.22 18.37
N SER A 48 31.88 2.45 19.42
CA SER A 48 32.22 2.93 20.77
C SER A 48 31.03 3.56 21.50
N ALA A 49 30.94 3.27 22.80
CA ALA A 49 29.91 3.77 23.71
C ALA A 49 29.57 5.23 23.42
N GLY A 50 28.28 5.53 23.38
CA GLY A 50 27.75 6.83 23.02
C GLY A 50 28.53 7.98 23.65
N SER A 51 28.60 9.09 22.92
CA SER A 51 28.99 10.38 23.47
C SER A 51 27.73 11.18 23.84
N PRO A 52 27.01 10.90 24.95
CA PRO A 52 25.90 11.74 25.39
C PRO A 52 26.41 12.81 26.36
N TYR A 53 26.97 13.88 25.78
CA TYR A 53 27.24 15.22 26.33
C TYR A 53 26.92 15.50 27.80
N ALA A 54 27.91 16.07 28.48
CA ALA A 54 27.65 17.04 29.54
C ALA A 54 28.62 18.23 29.43
N ASN A 55 28.05 19.41 29.23
CA ASN A 55 28.55 20.76 29.52
C ASN A 55 29.97 21.22 29.11
N GLY A 56 30.63 20.59 28.16
CA GLY A 56 31.77 21.24 27.53
C GLY A 56 31.95 20.96 26.05
N CYS A 57 32.60 21.92 25.44
CA CYS A 57 32.41 22.26 24.04
C CYS A 57 33.63 21.88 23.22
N ILE A 58 34.18 20.68 23.47
CA ILE A 58 35.32 20.11 22.74
C ILE A 58 34.85 18.79 22.12
N ARG A 59 34.99 18.63 20.80
CA ARG A 59 34.75 17.35 20.12
C ARG A 59 36.01 16.47 20.12
N THR A 60 35.85 15.17 19.90
CA THR A 60 36.98 14.23 19.79
C THR A 60 37.97 14.66 18.72
N LEU A 61 39.25 14.34 18.92
CA LEU A 61 40.29 14.65 17.95
C LEU A 61 40.05 13.84 16.65
N SER A 62 40.06 14.56 15.52
CA SER A 62 40.08 14.00 14.17
C SER A 62 41.14 14.75 13.35
N ASP A 63 42.01 14.02 12.63
CA ASP A 63 43.21 14.55 11.97
C ASP A 63 44.02 15.53 12.87
N LYS A 64 44.17 15.18 14.15
CA LYS A 64 44.89 15.96 15.18
C LYS A 64 44.30 17.34 15.46
N ARG A 65 42.99 17.51 15.23
CA ARG A 65 42.23 18.71 15.53
C ARG A 65 40.97 18.35 16.31
N ALA A 66 40.64 19.14 17.32
CA ALA A 66 39.38 19.03 18.04
C ALA A 66 38.57 20.30 17.83
N ALA A 67 37.34 20.18 17.32
CA ALA A 67 36.45 21.34 17.21
C ALA A 67 36.11 21.86 18.60
N VAL A 68 36.12 23.19 18.77
CA VAL A 68 35.82 23.83 20.05
C VAL A 68 34.88 25.02 19.88
N LEU A 69 33.84 25.13 20.72
CA LEU A 69 32.92 26.27 20.74
C LEU A 69 33.28 27.25 21.86
N LEU A 70 33.74 28.44 21.46
CA LEU A 70 34.29 29.48 22.35
C LEU A 70 33.70 30.86 22.00
N PRO A 71 33.83 31.88 22.86
CA PRO A 71 33.46 33.25 22.51
C PRO A 71 34.14 33.69 21.20
N SER A 72 33.38 34.30 20.29
CA SER A 72 33.91 34.61 18.95
C SER A 72 35.07 35.61 18.98
N ALA A 73 36.11 35.35 18.17
CA ALA A 73 37.26 36.24 17.98
C ALA A 73 36.91 37.55 17.24
N LEU A 74 35.75 37.62 16.57
CA LEU A 74 35.32 38.79 15.79
C LEU A 74 34.67 39.90 16.64
N LYS A 75 34.51 39.71 17.96
CA LYS A 75 33.84 40.67 18.86
C LYS A 75 34.62 40.87 20.16
N SER A 76 34.76 42.12 20.61
CA SER A 76 35.40 42.45 21.90
C SER A 76 34.51 42.08 23.09
N ALA A 77 35.11 41.60 24.18
CA ALA A 77 34.45 41.39 25.48
C ALA A 77 34.06 42.74 26.13
N GLY A 78 32.92 43.32 25.72
CA GLY A 78 32.37 44.56 26.27
C GLY A 78 31.72 44.41 27.65
N PRO A 79 31.10 45.48 28.22
CA PRO A 79 30.37 45.40 29.49
C PRO A 79 29.17 44.44 29.35
N ALA A 80 29.06 43.49 30.28
CA ALA A 80 27.99 42.49 30.27
C ALA A 80 26.63 43.15 30.56
N PRO A 81 25.63 43.10 29.66
CA PRO A 81 24.25 43.38 30.03
C PRO A 81 23.70 42.22 30.86
N GLY A 82 22.78 42.50 31.79
CA GLY A 82 22.05 41.48 32.57
C GLY A 82 21.05 40.66 31.77
N ASP A 83 21.26 40.50 30.47
CA ASP A 83 20.47 39.66 29.58
C ASP A 83 21.27 38.39 29.28
N ARG A 84 20.59 37.24 29.21
CA ARG A 84 21.17 35.88 29.04
C ARG A 84 21.78 35.67 27.64
N SER A 85 22.19 36.75 26.98
CA SER A 85 22.45 36.88 25.54
C SER A 85 23.80 37.53 25.21
N LEU A 86 24.90 37.14 25.88
CA LEU A 86 26.26 37.58 25.50
C LEU A 86 26.77 36.94 24.18
N ARG A 87 26.10 37.33 23.08
CA ARG A 87 26.54 37.53 21.70
C ARG A 87 27.66 36.63 21.14
N ARG A 88 27.21 35.47 20.63
CA ARG A 88 27.78 34.56 19.60
C ARG A 88 29.11 33.89 19.97
N HIS A 89 29.01 32.72 20.59
CA HIS A 89 30.07 31.72 20.47
C HIS A 89 30.26 31.36 19.00
N ALA A 90 31.48 31.01 18.63
CA ALA A 90 31.85 30.55 17.32
C ALA A 90 32.78 29.35 17.44
N TRP A 91 32.78 28.53 16.40
CA TRP A 91 33.60 27.34 16.32
C TRP A 91 35.01 27.70 15.87
N GLY A 92 35.98 27.12 16.57
CA GLY A 92 37.39 27.07 16.22
C GLY A 92 37.92 25.66 16.39
N PHE A 93 39.23 25.48 16.36
CA PHE A 93 39.86 24.17 16.53
C PHE A 93 41.07 24.21 17.45
N LEU A 94 41.17 23.22 18.33
CA LEU A 94 42.33 22.96 19.16
C LEU A 94 43.29 22.00 18.45
N ASP A 95 44.59 22.12 18.70
CA ASP A 95 45.57 21.09 18.39
C ASP A 95 45.58 19.96 19.44
N GLN A 96 46.35 18.90 19.19
CA GLN A 96 46.53 17.77 20.11
C GLN A 96 47.16 18.14 21.47
N ASN A 97 47.73 19.35 21.59
CA ASN A 97 48.29 19.88 22.83
C ASN A 97 47.34 20.86 23.52
N GLY A 98 46.09 20.94 23.07
CA GLY A 98 45.06 21.77 23.67
C GLY A 98 45.19 23.26 23.37
N ARG A 99 46.07 23.65 22.44
CA ARG A 99 46.24 25.05 22.05
C ARG A 99 45.23 25.40 20.96
N LEU A 100 44.73 26.64 21.00
CA LEU A 100 43.87 27.16 19.94
C LEU A 100 44.67 27.28 18.65
N ALA A 101 44.38 26.41 17.68
CA ALA A 101 45.06 26.31 16.39
C ALA A 101 44.34 27.11 15.29
N ILE A 102 43.02 27.19 15.38
CA ILE A 102 42.15 27.95 14.47
C ILE A 102 41.17 28.74 15.33
N ASP A 103 41.15 30.06 15.15
CA ASP A 103 40.35 30.97 15.98
C ASP A 103 38.84 30.68 15.86
N PRO A 104 38.07 30.92 16.94
CA PRO A 104 36.63 30.74 16.94
C PRO A 104 35.94 31.85 16.12
N ILE A 105 35.76 31.61 14.82
CA ILE A 105 35.13 32.54 13.89
C ILE A 105 33.99 31.93 13.07
N PHE A 106 33.81 30.62 13.11
CA PHE A 106 32.82 29.91 12.29
C PHE A 106 31.47 29.77 12.98
N GLU A 107 30.40 29.85 12.19
CA GLU A 107 29.03 29.69 12.69
C GLU A 107 28.72 28.22 12.99
N ALA A 108 29.29 27.30 12.19
CA ALA A 108 29.22 25.85 12.36
C ALA A 108 30.44 25.19 11.72
N VAL A 109 30.83 24.00 12.20
CA VAL A 109 31.93 23.22 11.63
C VAL A 109 31.62 21.73 11.65
N GLY A 110 32.11 21.01 10.64
CA GLY A 110 32.31 19.56 10.68
C GLY A 110 33.71 19.22 11.22
N ASP A 111 33.93 17.96 11.58
CA ASP A 111 35.25 17.50 12.00
C ASP A 111 36.20 17.38 10.80
N PHE A 112 37.50 17.44 11.07
CA PHE A 112 38.48 17.18 10.01
C PHE A 112 38.41 15.73 9.56
N ARG A 113 38.24 15.52 8.26
CA ARG A 113 38.30 14.21 7.61
C ARG A 113 39.14 14.31 6.35
N HIS A 114 40.07 13.38 6.18
CA HIS A 114 40.99 13.33 5.04
C HIS A 114 41.72 14.67 4.79
N GLY A 115 41.98 15.44 5.87
CA GLY A 115 42.70 16.71 5.86
C GLY A 115 41.86 17.97 5.60
N LEU A 116 40.53 17.88 5.50
CA LEU A 116 39.62 19.02 5.31
C LEU A 116 38.49 19.02 6.34
N ALA A 117 37.99 20.20 6.71
CA ALA A 117 36.80 20.35 7.55
C ALA A 117 35.78 21.27 6.86
N ALA A 118 34.51 20.87 6.85
CA ALA A 118 33.41 21.72 6.41
C ALA A 118 33.21 22.87 7.41
N VAL A 119 33.06 24.10 6.95
CA VAL A 119 32.83 25.27 7.82
C VAL A 119 31.75 26.18 7.25
N LYS A 120 30.90 26.70 8.14
CA LYS A 120 29.91 27.73 7.82
C LYS A 120 30.42 29.10 8.22
N TRP A 121 30.48 30.02 7.27
CA TRP A 121 30.93 31.38 7.48
C TRP A 121 30.10 32.34 6.64
N GLN A 122 29.56 33.39 7.28
CA GLN A 122 28.66 34.36 6.63
C GLN A 122 27.42 33.69 6.02
N GLY A 123 26.85 32.70 6.71
CA GLY A 123 25.64 32.00 6.26
C GLY A 123 25.84 30.92 5.20
N ARG A 124 27.02 30.79 4.58
CA ARG A 124 27.32 29.78 3.54
C ARG A 124 28.37 28.76 4.00
N TRP A 125 28.35 27.58 3.41
CA TRP A 125 29.32 26.50 3.67
C TRP A 125 30.46 26.49 2.66
N GLY A 126 31.66 26.19 3.18
CA GLY A 126 32.90 25.93 2.43
C GLY A 126 33.77 24.95 3.20
N PHE A 127 35.06 24.88 2.86
CA PHE A 127 36.00 23.94 3.49
C PHE A 127 37.33 24.60 3.83
N ILE A 128 37.93 24.21 4.97
CA ILE A 128 39.26 24.63 5.38
C ILE A 128 40.24 23.46 5.48
N ASP A 129 41.52 23.75 5.29
CA ASP A 129 42.62 22.83 5.59
C ASP A 129 42.98 22.83 7.09
N THR A 130 43.85 21.91 7.52
CA THR A 130 44.29 21.78 8.93
C THR A 130 45.08 22.99 9.47
N ARG A 131 45.41 23.95 8.61
CA ARG A 131 46.03 25.24 8.97
C ARG A 131 45.00 26.38 9.02
N GLY A 132 43.72 26.09 8.82
CA GLY A 132 42.64 27.08 8.81
C GLY A 132 42.51 27.88 7.52
N ARG A 133 43.20 27.49 6.44
CA ARG A 133 43.11 28.18 5.15
C ARG A 133 41.93 27.64 4.36
N MET A 134 41.17 28.53 3.72
CA MET A 134 40.04 28.15 2.87
C MET A 134 40.54 27.30 1.68
N ALA A 135 40.19 26.02 1.67
CA ALA A 135 40.38 25.11 0.54
C ALA A 135 39.28 25.31 -0.51
N VAL A 136 38.04 25.50 -0.05
CA VAL A 136 36.89 25.88 -0.87
C VAL A 136 36.19 27.05 -0.19
N ARG A 137 35.97 28.14 -0.92
CA ARG A 137 35.34 29.34 -0.36
C ARG A 137 33.88 29.06 0.00
N PRO A 138 33.34 29.67 1.08
CA PRO A 138 31.94 29.54 1.45
C PRO A 138 31.01 30.03 0.34
N GLN A 139 30.24 29.11 -0.24
CA GLN A 139 29.29 29.42 -1.32
C GLN A 139 28.05 28.51 -1.34
N PHE A 140 28.08 27.39 -0.63
CA PHE A 140 27.00 26.39 -0.64
C PHE A 140 25.98 26.62 0.48
N ASP A 141 24.77 26.12 0.31
CA ASP A 141 23.71 26.15 1.33
C ASP A 141 23.91 25.07 2.39
N ALA A 142 24.44 23.91 1.98
CA ALA A 142 24.81 22.79 2.84
C ALA A 142 25.93 21.96 2.19
N VAL A 143 26.71 21.22 2.99
CA VAL A 143 27.74 20.29 2.50
C VAL A 143 27.87 19.07 3.41
N GLN A 144 28.27 17.92 2.85
CA GLN A 144 28.78 16.75 3.58
C GLN A 144 30.31 16.83 3.74
N ASN A 145 30.86 16.01 4.63
CA ASN A 145 32.31 15.83 4.72
C ASN A 145 32.85 15.14 3.44
N PHE A 146 34.11 15.42 3.09
CA PHE A 146 34.79 14.67 2.04
C PHE A 146 34.97 13.20 2.42
N THR A 147 34.79 12.31 1.43
CA THR A 147 35.10 10.89 1.55
C THR A 147 36.58 10.60 1.25
N GLN A 148 37.02 9.38 1.55
CA GLN A 148 38.36 8.89 1.19
C GLN A 148 38.65 8.99 -0.31
N ALA A 149 37.64 8.85 -1.17
CA ALA A 149 37.77 9.01 -2.62
C ALA A 149 37.95 10.48 -3.06
N GLY A 150 37.79 11.45 -2.15
CA GLY A 150 37.94 12.88 -2.44
C GLY A 150 36.68 13.55 -2.94
N LEU A 151 35.50 12.96 -2.71
CA LEU A 151 34.20 13.50 -3.10
C LEU A 151 33.40 14.00 -1.90
N ALA A 152 32.59 15.03 -2.09
CA ALA A 152 31.57 15.47 -1.14
C ALA A 152 30.27 15.82 -1.85
N VAL A 153 29.16 15.79 -1.12
CA VAL A 153 27.88 16.33 -1.59
C VAL A 153 27.77 17.78 -1.13
N ALA A 154 27.41 18.68 -2.03
CA ALA A 154 27.12 20.07 -1.75
C ALA A 154 25.74 20.46 -2.29
N THR A 155 24.99 21.25 -1.52
CA THR A 155 23.69 21.78 -1.93
C THR A 155 23.82 23.24 -2.32
N LEU A 156 23.30 23.60 -3.48
CA LEU A 156 23.19 24.99 -3.94
C LEU A 156 21.82 25.20 -4.58
N ASP A 157 21.11 26.23 -4.12
CA ASP A 157 19.77 26.59 -4.61
C ASP A 157 18.79 25.39 -4.58
N GLY A 158 18.87 24.61 -3.48
CA GLY A 158 18.03 23.43 -3.25
C GLY A 158 18.43 22.17 -4.04
N ARG A 159 19.49 22.20 -4.87
CA ARG A 159 19.94 21.06 -5.67
C ARG A 159 21.23 20.44 -5.13
N HIS A 160 21.31 19.12 -5.15
CA HIS A 160 22.47 18.36 -4.71
C HIS A 160 23.47 18.18 -5.86
N HIS A 161 24.75 18.41 -5.56
CA HIS A 161 25.86 18.26 -6.50
C HIS A 161 26.99 17.47 -5.85
N LEU A 162 27.69 16.65 -6.66
CA LEU A 162 28.97 16.08 -6.29
C LEU A 162 30.08 17.11 -6.54
N ILE A 163 30.97 17.28 -5.57
CA ILE A 163 32.15 18.16 -5.70
C ILE A 163 33.45 17.42 -5.44
N ASP A 164 34.51 17.85 -6.13
CA ASP A 164 35.89 17.48 -5.82
C ASP A 164 36.46 18.31 -4.66
N ARG A 165 37.71 18.02 -4.27
CA ARG A 165 38.42 18.71 -3.17
C ARG A 165 38.72 20.20 -3.46
N GLN A 166 38.56 20.64 -4.69
CA GLN A 166 38.71 22.03 -5.12
C GLN A 166 37.35 22.75 -5.15
N GLY A 167 36.25 22.03 -4.95
CA GLY A 167 34.88 22.54 -4.98
C GLY A 167 34.27 22.60 -6.38
N ASN A 168 34.89 21.96 -7.39
CA ASN A 168 34.32 21.86 -8.72
C ASN A 168 33.28 20.74 -8.79
N TYR A 169 32.22 20.94 -9.58
CA TYR A 169 31.26 19.88 -9.84
C TYR A 169 31.88 18.73 -10.64
N VAL A 170 31.61 17.49 -10.24
CA VAL A 170 32.10 16.26 -10.87
C VAL A 170 30.98 15.23 -11.01
N GLY A 171 31.18 14.21 -11.83
CA GLY A 171 30.16 13.22 -12.15
C GLY A 171 29.04 13.75 -13.05
N GLU A 172 28.09 12.88 -13.35
CA GLU A 172 26.89 13.24 -14.10
C GLU A 172 25.89 13.99 -13.20
N PRO A 173 25.10 14.94 -13.74
CA PRO A 173 24.01 15.56 -13.00
C PRO A 173 23.03 14.51 -12.45
N LEU A 174 22.56 14.71 -11.21
CA LEU A 174 21.54 13.85 -10.62
C LEU A 174 20.20 14.06 -11.33
N ASP A 175 19.46 12.98 -11.56
CA ASP A 175 18.08 13.04 -12.07
C ASP A 175 17.19 13.82 -11.08
N GLU A 176 16.19 14.52 -11.60
CA GLU A 176 15.28 15.34 -10.79
C GLU A 176 14.47 14.52 -9.77
N SER A 177 14.30 13.21 -10.02
CA SER A 177 13.69 12.30 -9.06
C SER A 177 14.53 12.04 -7.81
N VAL A 178 15.82 12.42 -7.78
CA VAL A 178 16.67 12.23 -6.60
C VAL A 178 16.32 13.30 -5.57
N ALA A 179 15.77 12.86 -4.43
CA ALA A 179 15.50 13.72 -3.28
C ALA A 179 16.77 14.01 -2.49
N SER A 180 17.63 13.01 -2.30
CA SER A 180 18.88 13.15 -1.54
C SER A 180 19.97 12.21 -2.05
N LEU A 181 21.22 12.65 -1.90
CA LEU A 181 22.42 11.84 -2.11
C LEU A 181 23.27 11.86 -0.84
N ARG A 182 23.63 10.68 -0.34
CA ARG A 182 24.54 10.52 0.80
C ARG A 182 25.79 9.77 0.37
N LEU A 183 26.94 10.33 0.73
CA LEU A 183 28.23 9.67 0.51
C LEU A 183 28.80 9.14 1.82
N GLN A 184 29.44 7.97 1.74
CA GLN A 184 30.25 7.42 2.80
C GLN A 184 31.65 7.09 2.29
N ASP A 185 32.58 6.88 3.23
CA ASP A 185 33.96 6.52 2.91
C ASP A 185 34.07 5.24 2.08
N GLY A 186 35.24 5.06 1.46
CA GLY A 186 35.59 3.91 0.64
C GLY A 186 36.22 4.31 -0.68
N VAL A 187 36.92 3.37 -1.31
CA VAL A 187 37.46 3.52 -2.66
C VAL A 187 37.12 2.23 -3.43
N PRO A 188 36.08 2.23 -4.28
CA PRO A 188 35.18 3.35 -4.60
C PRO A 188 34.28 3.80 -3.44
N ALA A 189 33.81 5.05 -3.47
CA ALA A 189 32.98 5.63 -2.41
C ALA A 189 31.55 5.12 -2.49
N LEU A 190 30.95 4.76 -1.35
CA LEU A 190 29.55 4.35 -1.29
C LEU A 190 28.64 5.57 -1.44
N ALA A 191 27.68 5.47 -2.35
CA ALA A 191 26.67 6.48 -2.61
C ALA A 191 25.27 5.87 -2.42
N THR A 192 24.46 6.51 -1.59
CA THR A 192 23.06 6.13 -1.36
C THR A 192 22.15 7.23 -1.89
N LEU A 193 21.26 6.85 -2.81
CA LEU A 193 20.25 7.71 -3.43
C LEU A 193 18.89 7.45 -2.76
N GLU A 194 18.21 8.53 -2.40
CA GLU A 194 16.80 8.51 -2.01
C GLU A 194 16.00 9.29 -3.05
N TYR A 195 14.81 8.80 -3.38
CA TYR A 195 14.00 9.34 -4.46
C TYR A 195 12.79 10.11 -3.91
N LYS A 196 12.39 11.17 -4.63
CA LYS A 196 11.13 11.86 -4.43
C LYS A 196 9.97 10.90 -4.75
N LEU A 197 8.83 11.14 -4.14
CA LEU A 197 7.58 10.52 -4.58
C LEU A 197 7.26 11.04 -5.98
N GLU A 198 7.30 10.15 -6.97
CA GLU A 198 7.03 10.48 -8.36
C GLU A 198 5.57 10.18 -8.69
N TYR A 199 4.93 11.05 -9.44
CA TYR A 199 3.64 10.81 -10.05
C TYR A 199 3.81 10.82 -11.55
N ARG A 200 3.28 9.81 -12.23
CA ARG A 200 3.39 9.67 -13.68
C ARG A 200 2.02 9.55 -14.33
N SER A 201 1.74 10.38 -15.32
CA SER A 201 0.47 10.30 -16.07
C SER A 201 0.54 9.20 -17.14
N ALA A 202 -0.62 8.80 -17.67
CA ALA A 202 -0.72 7.90 -18.82
C ALA A 202 -0.03 8.46 -20.11
N SER A 203 0.11 9.79 -20.24
CA SER A 203 0.82 10.43 -21.36
C SER A 203 2.33 10.52 -21.16
N GLY A 204 2.86 10.06 -20.02
CA GLY A 204 4.28 10.10 -19.68
C GLY A 204 4.74 11.38 -18.97
N GLU A 205 3.82 12.27 -18.58
CA GLU A 205 4.15 13.43 -17.76
C GLU A 205 4.63 12.99 -16.37
N ARG A 206 5.67 13.63 -15.83
CA ARG A 206 6.24 13.35 -14.50
C ARG A 206 6.02 14.56 -13.59
N ARG A 207 5.52 14.31 -12.38
CA ARG A 207 5.39 15.29 -11.28
C ARG A 207 5.97 14.71 -10.01
N TYR A 208 6.30 15.57 -9.04
CA TYR A 208 6.86 15.15 -7.76
C TYR A 208 6.09 15.82 -6.60
N SER A 209 6.15 15.22 -5.42
CA SER A 209 5.38 15.64 -4.24
C SER A 209 5.86 16.95 -3.57
N ASP A 210 6.86 17.64 -4.11
CA ASP A 210 7.40 18.90 -3.57
C ASP A 210 6.54 20.14 -3.94
N ALA A 211 5.46 19.95 -4.69
CA ALA A 211 4.51 21.00 -5.06
C ALA A 211 3.50 21.38 -3.95
N GLY A 212 3.61 20.82 -2.74
CA GLY A 212 2.65 21.05 -1.64
C GLY A 212 1.29 20.38 -1.85
N ILE A 213 1.20 19.46 -2.81
CA ILE A 213 0.01 18.68 -3.15
C ILE A 213 0.39 17.19 -3.16
N HIS A 214 -0.26 16.41 -2.31
CA HIS A 214 -0.09 14.97 -2.20
C HIS A 214 -1.40 14.31 -2.63
N LEU A 215 -1.43 13.71 -3.83
CA LEU A 215 -2.61 12.96 -4.27
C LEU A 215 -2.82 11.73 -3.39
N ILE A 216 -4.07 11.49 -3.01
CA ILE A 216 -4.47 10.39 -2.12
C ILE A 216 -5.26 9.33 -2.86
N ARG A 217 -6.23 9.74 -3.70
CA ARG A 217 -7.10 8.86 -4.50
C ARG A 217 -7.76 9.65 -5.63
N ALA A 218 -8.28 8.94 -6.62
CA ALA A 218 -9.23 9.52 -7.57
C ALA A 218 -10.49 10.00 -6.85
N TYR A 219 -11.19 10.95 -7.46
CA TYR A 219 -12.51 11.43 -7.05
C TYR A 219 -13.35 11.58 -8.31
N GLY A 220 -14.30 10.65 -8.52
CA GLY A 220 -15.01 10.56 -9.79
C GLY A 220 -14.06 10.44 -11.00
N LYS A 221 -14.42 11.09 -12.12
CA LYS A 221 -13.71 10.91 -13.41
C LYS A 221 -12.57 11.90 -13.69
N GLN A 222 -12.54 13.06 -13.04
CA GLN A 222 -11.62 14.16 -13.40
C GLN A 222 -10.97 14.87 -12.23
N LEU A 223 -11.34 14.51 -11.00
CA LEU A 223 -10.81 15.12 -9.80
C LEU A 223 -10.04 14.08 -8.99
N TYR A 224 -9.25 14.58 -8.04
CA TYR A 224 -8.47 13.77 -7.12
C TYR A 224 -8.59 14.33 -5.73
N VAL A 225 -8.80 13.46 -4.73
CA VAL A 225 -8.61 13.86 -3.34
C VAL A 225 -7.13 14.08 -3.12
N ALA A 226 -6.77 15.27 -2.67
CA ALA A 226 -5.40 15.64 -2.40
C ALA A 226 -5.26 16.28 -1.03
N ARG A 227 -4.08 16.12 -0.44
CA ARG A 227 -3.71 16.69 0.86
C ARG A 227 -2.62 17.73 0.68
N ASN A 228 -2.72 18.86 1.37
CA ASN A 228 -1.66 19.86 1.41
C ASN A 228 -0.59 19.53 2.48
N ASP A 229 0.46 20.35 2.57
CA ASP A 229 1.54 20.16 3.56
C ASP A 229 1.10 20.38 5.01
N GLU A 230 -0.04 21.04 5.24
CA GLU A 230 -0.66 21.20 6.57
C GLU A 230 -1.51 19.97 6.96
N GLY A 231 -1.65 18.99 6.06
CA GLY A 231 -2.43 17.79 6.30
C GLY A 231 -3.94 17.95 6.05
N ARG A 232 -4.40 19.05 5.46
CA ARG A 232 -5.81 19.29 5.10
C ARG A 232 -6.13 18.72 3.71
N TYR A 233 -7.35 18.22 3.55
CA TYR A 233 -7.84 17.61 2.32
C TYR A 233 -8.68 18.58 1.49
N GLY A 234 -8.53 18.48 0.18
CA GLY A 234 -9.30 19.19 -0.84
C GLY A 234 -9.41 18.34 -2.11
N LEU A 235 -9.91 18.93 -3.19
CA LEU A 235 -9.98 18.28 -4.50
C LEU A 235 -9.15 19.05 -5.51
N VAL A 236 -8.37 18.35 -6.33
CA VAL A 236 -7.60 18.94 -7.44
C VAL A 236 -8.02 18.37 -8.78
N ASP A 237 -7.86 19.17 -9.84
CA ASP A 237 -8.05 18.73 -11.22
C ASP A 237 -6.85 17.91 -11.76
N GLY A 238 -6.93 17.43 -13.00
CA GLY A 238 -5.82 16.72 -13.67
C GLY A 238 -4.53 17.55 -13.84
N GLN A 239 -4.62 18.88 -13.76
CA GLN A 239 -3.49 19.81 -13.75
C GLN A 239 -3.00 20.15 -12.33
N TRP A 240 -3.55 19.50 -11.31
CA TRP A 240 -3.29 19.72 -9.89
C TRP A 240 -3.61 21.13 -9.41
N ASN A 241 -4.57 21.80 -10.04
CA ASN A 241 -5.15 23.03 -9.48
C ASN A 241 -6.24 22.66 -8.49
N TRP A 242 -6.31 23.35 -7.35
CA TRP A 242 -7.39 23.17 -6.38
C TRP A 242 -8.74 23.54 -7.00
N ALA A 243 -9.59 22.53 -7.21
CA ALA A 243 -11.00 22.68 -7.56
C ALA A 243 -11.85 22.88 -6.28
N LEU A 244 -11.42 22.27 -5.19
CA LEU A 244 -11.92 22.48 -3.84
C LEU A 244 -10.74 22.71 -2.91
N GLU A 245 -10.69 23.87 -2.27
CA GLU A 245 -9.60 24.27 -1.37
C GLU A 245 -9.37 23.25 -0.26
N PRO A 246 -8.10 22.99 0.15
CA PRO A 246 -7.77 22.00 1.15
C PRO A 246 -8.07 22.52 2.56
N VAL A 247 -9.34 22.58 2.90
CA VAL A 247 -9.83 23.04 4.22
C VAL A 247 -10.52 21.94 5.00
N TYR A 248 -10.55 20.71 4.51
CA TYR A 248 -11.25 19.59 5.15
C TYR A 248 -10.29 18.73 5.97
N ASP A 249 -10.79 18.12 7.03
CA ASP A 249 -10.08 17.12 7.83
C ASP A 249 -10.07 15.75 7.13
N ASP A 250 -11.09 15.46 6.32
CA ASP A 250 -11.18 14.31 5.41
C ASP A 250 -12.29 14.51 4.36
N ILE A 251 -12.23 13.77 3.25
CA ILE A 251 -13.26 13.70 2.18
C ILE A 251 -13.55 12.24 1.86
N LEU A 252 -14.53 11.63 2.50
CA LEU A 252 -14.85 10.21 2.32
C LEU A 252 -15.69 10.01 1.06
N GLU A 253 -15.16 9.25 0.10
CA GLU A 253 -15.89 8.87 -1.12
C GLU A 253 -16.75 7.63 -0.83
N PRO A 254 -17.99 7.55 -1.35
CA PRO A 254 -18.84 6.38 -1.19
C PRO A 254 -18.33 5.20 -2.03
N SER A 255 -18.74 3.99 -1.66
CA SER A 255 -18.40 2.77 -2.38
C SER A 255 -19.09 2.61 -3.74
N GLU A 256 -20.16 3.37 -3.99
CA GLU A 256 -20.93 3.31 -5.24
C GLU A 256 -20.60 4.49 -6.16
N GLU A 257 -20.34 4.18 -7.44
CA GLU A 257 -20.02 5.18 -8.45
C GLU A 257 -21.19 6.16 -8.64
N GLY A 258 -20.93 7.45 -8.45
CA GLY A 258 -21.92 8.53 -8.61
C GLY A 258 -22.69 8.92 -7.35
N ALA A 259 -22.48 8.24 -6.22
CA ALA A 259 -23.02 8.68 -4.92
C ALA A 259 -22.28 9.91 -4.38
N LEU A 260 -22.91 10.61 -3.42
CA LEU A 260 -22.35 11.81 -2.81
C LEU A 260 -21.22 11.49 -1.83
N ALA A 261 -20.12 12.24 -1.91
CA ALA A 261 -19.02 12.15 -0.95
C ALA A 261 -19.26 13.00 0.29
N LEU A 262 -18.72 12.55 1.42
CA LEU A 262 -18.87 13.19 2.72
C LEU A 262 -17.58 13.88 3.13
N ALA A 263 -17.60 15.20 3.22
CA ALA A 263 -16.45 16.00 3.63
C ALA A 263 -16.67 16.60 5.02
N TYR A 264 -15.66 16.51 5.89
CA TYR A 264 -15.69 17.09 7.24
C TYR A 264 -14.74 18.27 7.31
N GLY A 265 -15.23 19.44 7.72
CA GLY A 265 -14.41 20.63 7.78
C GLY A 265 -14.86 21.63 8.85
N PRO A 266 -14.26 22.84 8.87
CA PRO A 266 -14.50 23.85 9.90
C PRO A 266 -15.94 24.35 9.95
N ARG A 267 -16.75 24.08 8.91
CA ARG A 267 -18.17 24.47 8.83
C ARG A 267 -19.15 23.33 9.14
N GLY A 268 -18.65 22.14 9.52
CA GLY A 268 -19.45 20.94 9.73
C GLY A 268 -19.25 19.91 8.61
N ALA A 269 -20.22 19.00 8.49
CA ALA A 269 -20.24 17.98 7.44
C ALA A 269 -20.93 18.52 6.17
N GLU A 270 -20.35 18.24 5.00
CA GLU A 270 -20.85 18.63 3.69
C GLU A 270 -21.00 17.39 2.78
N LEU A 271 -22.02 17.38 1.92
CA LEU A 271 -22.16 16.39 0.85
C LEU A 271 -21.68 17.00 -0.47
N LEU A 272 -20.82 16.28 -1.18
CA LEU A 272 -20.20 16.70 -2.44
C LEU A 272 -20.68 15.82 -3.59
N ASP A 273 -21.02 16.43 -4.72
CA ASP A 273 -21.33 15.74 -5.97
C ASP A 273 -20.07 15.15 -6.63
N PRO A 274 -20.18 14.30 -7.67
CA PRO A 274 -19.01 13.77 -8.39
C PRO A 274 -18.12 14.82 -9.07
N GLN A 275 -18.54 16.10 -9.11
CA GLN A 275 -17.74 17.24 -9.57
C GLN A 275 -17.14 18.04 -8.41
N GLY A 276 -17.25 17.55 -7.18
CA GLY A 276 -16.67 18.16 -5.98
C GLY A 276 -17.43 19.37 -5.45
N ARG A 277 -18.65 19.63 -5.93
CA ARG A 277 -19.47 20.76 -5.52
C ARG A 277 -20.40 20.34 -4.39
N SER A 278 -20.60 21.23 -3.43
CA SER A 278 -21.58 20.96 -2.37
C SER A 278 -23.01 20.93 -2.95
N VAL A 279 -23.77 19.89 -2.60
CA VAL A 279 -25.19 19.75 -2.98
C VAL A 279 -26.14 20.31 -1.92
N LEU A 280 -25.61 20.77 -0.80
CA LEU A 280 -26.40 21.39 0.27
C LEU A 280 -26.61 22.88 -0.03
N ASP A 281 -27.83 23.38 0.20
CA ASP A 281 -28.14 24.79 -0.03
C ASP A 281 -27.31 25.72 0.86
N GLU A 282 -27.06 26.95 0.39
CA GLU A 282 -26.38 27.99 1.17
C GLU A 282 -27.11 28.25 2.51
N GLY A 283 -26.52 27.74 3.61
CA GLY A 283 -27.05 27.88 4.97
C GLY A 283 -27.51 26.57 5.62
N GLN A 284 -27.64 25.48 4.86
CA GLN A 284 -27.80 24.14 5.44
C GLN A 284 -26.46 23.70 6.04
N ARG A 285 -26.41 23.56 7.37
CA ARG A 285 -25.21 23.14 8.09
C ARG A 285 -25.58 22.01 9.04
N TYR A 286 -24.91 20.89 8.88
CA TYR A 286 -25.12 19.72 9.71
C TYR A 286 -23.85 19.44 10.50
N ARG A 287 -24.04 19.12 11.80
CA ARG A 287 -22.90 18.76 12.65
C ARG A 287 -22.34 17.40 12.25
N GLU A 288 -23.24 16.47 11.95
CA GLU A 288 -22.92 15.11 11.59
C GLU A 288 -23.87 14.66 10.48
N LEU A 289 -23.33 13.95 9.50
CA LEU A 289 -24.05 13.31 8.42
C LEU A 289 -23.68 11.83 8.41
N ARG A 290 -24.69 10.96 8.29
CA ARG A 290 -24.49 9.50 8.22
C ARG A 290 -25.32 8.93 7.09
N GLN A 291 -24.70 8.09 6.28
CA GLN A 291 -25.41 7.37 5.22
C GLN A 291 -26.35 6.31 5.84
N LEU A 292 -27.57 6.20 5.34
CA LEU A 292 -28.61 5.27 5.77
C LEU A 292 -28.99 4.33 4.61
N GLY A 293 -28.18 3.30 4.35
CA GLY A 293 -28.33 2.46 3.16
C GLY A 293 -27.97 3.23 1.88
N ASN A 294 -28.54 2.84 0.74
CA ASN A 294 -28.19 3.46 -0.54
C ASN A 294 -29.08 4.68 -0.88
N ALA A 295 -30.20 4.82 -0.20
CA ALA A 295 -31.24 5.78 -0.57
C ALA A 295 -31.33 7.05 0.27
N PHE A 296 -30.79 7.06 1.49
CA PHE A 296 -30.99 8.17 2.42
C PHE A 296 -29.74 8.56 3.21
N TRP A 297 -29.74 9.79 3.73
CA TRP A 297 -28.78 10.29 4.70
C TRP A 297 -29.50 10.82 5.95
N SER A 298 -28.93 10.60 7.11
CA SER A 298 -29.33 11.26 8.36
C SER A 298 -28.42 12.44 8.62
N ALA A 299 -29.01 13.59 8.92
CA ALA A 299 -28.29 14.82 9.20
C ALA A 299 -28.71 15.40 10.56
N GLU A 300 -27.78 15.52 11.51
CA GLU A 300 -28.07 16.12 12.82
C GLU A 300 -28.24 17.63 12.67
N LEU A 301 -29.40 18.14 13.11
CA LEU A 301 -29.72 19.57 13.15
C LEU A 301 -29.27 20.18 14.50
N GLU A 302 -30.22 20.50 15.37
CA GLU A 302 -30.00 20.96 16.75
C GLU A 302 -30.56 19.94 17.75
N ARG A 303 -29.93 19.84 18.93
CA ARG A 303 -30.27 18.99 20.10
C ARG A 303 -31.44 18.00 19.86
N GLY A 304 -31.10 16.85 19.29
CA GLY A 304 -32.03 15.71 19.19
C GLY A 304 -33.08 15.81 18.08
N SER A 305 -32.89 16.64 17.05
CA SER A 305 -33.68 16.59 15.81
C SER A 305 -32.79 16.27 14.61
N TYR A 306 -33.34 15.50 13.67
CA TYR A 306 -32.63 15.00 12.50
C TYR A 306 -33.38 15.36 11.23
N ALA A 307 -32.68 15.75 10.18
CA ALA A 307 -33.21 15.75 8.82
C ALA A 307 -32.86 14.42 8.16
N VAL A 308 -33.80 13.88 7.37
CA VAL A 308 -33.51 12.78 6.45
C VAL A 308 -33.41 13.40 5.06
N LEU A 309 -32.28 13.17 4.39
CA LEU A 309 -32.02 13.59 3.02
C LEU A 309 -32.13 12.38 2.09
N ASP A 310 -32.57 12.57 0.86
CA ASP A 310 -32.50 11.54 -0.18
C ASP A 310 -31.06 11.33 -0.68
N ALA A 311 -30.86 10.36 -1.56
CA ALA A 311 -29.55 10.05 -2.15
C ALA A 311 -28.90 11.24 -2.88
N ALA A 312 -29.68 12.24 -3.31
CA ALA A 312 -29.22 13.48 -3.93
C ALA A 312 -28.95 14.61 -2.91
N GLY A 313 -29.05 14.33 -1.60
CA GLY A 313 -28.79 15.29 -0.53
C GLY A 313 -29.95 16.25 -0.26
N LYS A 314 -31.13 16.03 -0.87
CA LYS A 314 -32.29 16.89 -0.68
C LYS A 314 -33.11 16.45 0.54
N PRO A 315 -33.53 17.38 1.43
CA PRO A 315 -34.36 17.03 2.58
C PRO A 315 -35.72 16.44 2.17
N VAL A 316 -36.04 15.25 2.67
CA VAL A 316 -37.32 14.54 2.45
C VAL A 316 -38.13 14.38 3.74
N ALA A 317 -37.50 14.42 4.92
CA ALA A 317 -38.20 14.38 6.19
C ALA A 317 -37.46 15.13 7.30
N ARG A 318 -38.19 15.48 8.36
CA ARG A 318 -37.63 15.97 9.62
C ARG A 318 -38.18 15.13 10.77
N LEU A 319 -37.28 14.48 11.50
CA LEU A 319 -37.59 13.60 12.62
C LEU A 319 -37.24 14.29 13.95
N LYS A 320 -38.13 14.13 14.93
CA LYS A 320 -37.84 14.41 16.34
C LYS A 320 -37.00 13.28 16.93
N GLY A 321 -36.38 13.49 18.08
CA GLY A 321 -35.40 12.56 18.66
C GLY A 321 -35.97 11.19 19.00
N ASP A 322 -37.21 11.14 19.48
CA ASP A 322 -37.98 9.92 19.72
C ASP A 322 -38.28 9.16 18.41
N GLN A 323 -38.65 9.90 17.36
CA GLN A 323 -38.90 9.33 16.03
C GLN A 323 -37.64 8.77 15.38
N ALA A 324 -36.53 9.50 15.48
CA ALA A 324 -35.24 9.08 14.95
C ALA A 324 -34.70 7.86 15.71
N TYR A 325 -34.78 7.86 17.05
CA TYR A 325 -34.32 6.72 17.86
C TYR A 325 -35.18 5.46 17.64
N GLY A 326 -36.47 5.62 17.38
CA GLY A 326 -37.37 4.52 17.04
C GLY A 326 -37.34 4.10 15.57
N SER A 327 -36.51 4.72 14.73
CA SER A 327 -36.47 4.40 13.29
C SER A 327 -35.71 3.11 13.01
N GLN A 328 -36.17 2.37 12.01
CA GLN A 328 -35.58 1.10 11.58
C GLN A 328 -35.56 1.02 10.06
N ARG A 329 -34.47 0.47 9.51
CA ARG A 329 -34.28 0.31 8.07
C ARG A 329 -34.64 -1.12 7.64
N PHE A 330 -35.36 -1.23 6.53
CA PHE A 330 -35.78 -2.47 5.88
C PHE A 330 -35.52 -2.33 4.37
N GLY A 331 -34.52 -3.03 3.83
CA GLY A 331 -33.94 -2.70 2.53
C GLY A 331 -33.53 -1.22 2.45
N ASP A 332 -34.01 -0.50 1.43
CA ASP A 332 -33.83 0.96 1.31
C ASP A 332 -35.00 1.78 1.90
N THR A 333 -35.98 1.13 2.53
CA THR A 333 -37.11 1.81 3.19
C THR A 333 -36.77 2.11 4.65
N LEU A 334 -37.05 3.35 5.09
CA LEU A 334 -36.90 3.77 6.48
C LEU A 334 -38.27 3.89 7.16
N LEU A 335 -38.51 3.07 8.18
CA LEU A 335 -39.72 3.15 9.00
C LEU A 335 -39.44 3.93 10.28
N TYR A 336 -40.38 4.77 10.70
CA TYR A 336 -40.26 5.51 11.97
C TYR A 336 -41.61 5.73 12.66
N PRO A 337 -41.64 5.77 14.00
CA PRO A 337 -42.87 6.04 14.74
C PRO A 337 -43.27 7.52 14.68
N SER A 338 -44.57 7.78 14.60
CA SER A 338 -45.14 9.13 14.65
C SER A 338 -46.48 9.09 15.40
N GLY A 339 -46.44 9.42 16.69
CA GLY A 339 -47.60 9.26 17.58
C GLY A 339 -47.93 7.77 17.76
N ASN A 340 -49.16 7.36 17.46
CA ASN A 340 -49.60 5.96 17.47
C ASN A 340 -49.46 5.27 16.11
N LYS A 341 -48.86 5.92 15.11
CA LYS A 341 -48.75 5.41 13.74
C LYS A 341 -47.31 5.09 13.38
N VAL A 342 -47.13 4.24 12.36
CA VAL A 342 -45.86 4.01 11.68
C VAL A 342 -45.86 4.73 10.33
N MET A 343 -44.77 5.43 10.04
CA MET A 343 -44.54 6.11 8.76
C MET A 343 -43.41 5.41 7.99
N ALA A 344 -43.48 5.41 6.67
CA ALA A 344 -42.46 4.85 5.79
C ALA A 344 -41.90 5.90 4.82
N LEU A 345 -40.59 6.06 4.81
CA LEU A 345 -39.85 6.79 3.78
C LEU A 345 -39.35 5.80 2.74
N ILE A 346 -39.83 5.96 1.51
CA ILE A 346 -39.52 5.09 0.38
C ILE A 346 -38.69 5.87 -0.64
N PRO A 347 -37.62 5.29 -1.20
CA PRO A 347 -36.79 5.95 -2.21
C PRO A 347 -37.63 6.46 -3.39
N GLY A 348 -37.33 7.66 -3.87
CA GLY A 348 -38.01 8.27 -5.02
C GLY A 348 -39.41 8.85 -4.73
N ARG A 349 -39.96 8.69 -3.52
CA ARG A 349 -41.21 9.36 -3.11
C ARG A 349 -40.95 10.66 -2.37
N GLY A 350 -41.76 11.68 -2.68
CA GLY A 350 -41.64 13.02 -2.07
C GLY A 350 -42.30 13.15 -0.69
N GLU A 351 -43.22 12.26 -0.32
CA GLU A 351 -43.90 12.25 0.98
C GLU A 351 -43.86 10.86 1.63
N PRO A 352 -43.76 10.77 2.98
CA PRO A 352 -43.84 9.50 3.69
C PRO A 352 -45.20 8.82 3.55
N VAL A 353 -45.22 7.50 3.45
CA VAL A 353 -46.45 6.69 3.45
C VAL A 353 -46.88 6.42 4.89
N GLU A 354 -48.14 6.71 5.21
CA GLU A 354 -48.75 6.36 6.50
C GLU A 354 -49.25 4.90 6.46
N LEU A 355 -48.76 4.06 7.37
CA LEU A 355 -49.05 2.61 7.36
C LEU A 355 -50.16 2.18 8.33
N GLY A 356 -50.54 3.04 9.29
CA GLY A 356 -51.60 2.76 10.28
C GLY A 356 -51.06 2.58 11.71
N ALA A 357 -51.96 2.24 12.63
CA ALA A 357 -51.70 2.01 14.06
C ALA A 357 -51.81 0.51 14.41
N ASP A 358 -51.19 0.10 15.52
CA ASP A 358 -51.26 -1.26 16.08
C ASP A 358 -50.73 -2.38 15.15
N LEU A 359 -49.79 -2.04 14.26
CA LEU A 359 -49.10 -3.00 13.38
C LEU A 359 -47.67 -3.26 13.86
N ALA A 360 -47.26 -4.52 13.84
CA ALA A 360 -45.89 -4.94 14.13
C ALA A 360 -45.14 -5.30 12.85
N VAL A 361 -43.90 -4.86 12.72
CA VAL A 361 -43.03 -5.28 11.61
C VAL A 361 -42.41 -6.62 11.96
N VAL A 362 -42.55 -7.61 11.07
CA VAL A 362 -42.02 -8.96 11.31
C VAL A 362 -40.73 -9.23 10.53
N GLY A 363 -40.52 -8.54 9.41
CA GLY A 363 -39.29 -8.61 8.63
C GLY A 363 -39.44 -8.02 7.23
N ASP A 364 -38.34 -8.00 6.49
CA ASP A 364 -38.29 -7.65 5.08
C ASP A 364 -37.58 -8.71 4.24
N LEU A 365 -37.90 -8.72 2.95
CA LEU A 365 -37.23 -9.54 1.93
C LEU A 365 -37.10 -8.70 0.65
N ASP A 366 -35.88 -8.30 0.31
CA ASP A 366 -35.56 -7.38 -0.81
C ASP A 366 -36.46 -6.14 -0.88
N GLY A 367 -36.67 -5.50 0.27
CA GLY A 367 -37.48 -4.27 0.39
C GLY A 367 -39.00 -4.51 0.46
N TYR A 368 -39.48 -5.75 0.38
CA TYR A 368 -40.87 -6.08 0.71
C TYR A 368 -41.03 -6.27 2.22
N VAL A 369 -41.72 -5.34 2.88
CA VAL A 369 -41.83 -5.30 4.35
C VAL A 369 -43.19 -5.83 4.80
N ARG A 370 -43.18 -6.86 5.64
CA ARG A 370 -44.38 -7.53 6.17
C ARG A 370 -44.79 -6.96 7.53
N PHE A 371 -46.10 -6.72 7.67
CA PHE A 371 -46.73 -6.24 8.89
C PHE A 371 -47.77 -7.25 9.41
N THR A 372 -47.81 -7.43 10.72
CA THR A 372 -48.82 -8.24 11.40
C THR A 372 -49.67 -7.43 12.36
N ASP A 373 -50.87 -7.94 12.64
CA ASP A 373 -51.75 -7.43 13.69
C ASP A 373 -51.34 -7.94 15.09
N ALA A 374 -52.10 -7.54 16.12
CA ALA A 374 -51.90 -7.97 17.49
C ALA A 374 -52.04 -9.50 17.71
N GLN A 375 -52.65 -10.22 16.76
CA GLN A 375 -52.80 -11.67 16.77
C GLN A 375 -51.66 -12.37 15.99
N ASN A 376 -50.66 -11.61 15.53
CA ASN A 376 -49.54 -12.07 14.72
C ASN A 376 -49.96 -12.65 13.35
N THR A 377 -51.10 -12.20 12.81
CA THR A 377 -51.59 -12.55 11.47
C THR A 377 -51.09 -11.51 10.47
N SER A 378 -50.76 -11.91 9.23
CA SER A 378 -50.41 -10.96 8.17
C SER A 378 -51.52 -9.95 7.96
N ALA A 379 -51.24 -8.69 8.24
CA ALA A 379 -52.23 -7.62 8.17
C ALA A 379 -51.91 -6.62 7.05
N GLY A 380 -50.64 -6.47 6.68
CA GLY A 380 -50.25 -5.57 5.60
C GLY A 380 -48.89 -5.90 4.97
N LEU A 381 -48.70 -5.39 3.76
CA LEU A 381 -47.46 -5.55 3.00
C LEU A 381 -47.09 -4.25 2.29
N LEU A 382 -45.88 -3.77 2.55
CA LEU A 382 -45.29 -2.62 1.88
C LEU A 382 -44.31 -3.11 0.82
N THR A 383 -44.46 -2.65 -0.42
CA THR A 383 -43.57 -2.99 -1.52
C THR A 383 -42.40 -1.99 -1.65
N PRO A 384 -41.31 -2.34 -2.35
CA PRO A 384 -40.19 -1.42 -2.59
C PRO A 384 -40.57 -0.11 -3.31
N SER A 385 -41.62 -0.11 -4.15
CA SER A 385 -42.13 1.11 -4.81
C SER A 385 -43.01 1.97 -3.90
N GLY A 386 -43.34 1.47 -2.69
CA GLY A 386 -44.20 2.10 -1.71
C GLY A 386 -45.68 1.79 -1.85
N ALA A 387 -46.08 0.81 -2.66
CA ALA A 387 -47.47 0.34 -2.63
C ALA A 387 -47.77 -0.33 -1.29
N TRP A 388 -48.81 0.17 -0.60
CA TRP A 388 -49.24 -0.30 0.72
C TRP A 388 -50.52 -1.13 0.59
N LEU A 389 -50.38 -2.45 0.69
CA LEU A 389 -51.49 -3.41 0.64
C LEU A 389 -51.99 -3.65 2.06
N TYR A 390 -53.09 -2.99 2.41
CA TYR A 390 -53.70 -3.04 3.75
C TYR A 390 -55.20 -2.73 3.69
N GLY A 391 -55.98 -3.29 4.61
CA GLY A 391 -57.43 -3.07 4.70
C GLY A 391 -58.15 -3.44 3.41
N ASP A 392 -59.07 -2.59 2.93
CA ASP A 392 -59.86 -2.83 1.72
C ASP A 392 -59.03 -2.93 0.42
N ARG A 393 -57.76 -2.51 0.44
CA ARG A 393 -56.83 -2.61 -0.69
C ARG A 393 -56.02 -3.91 -0.67
N ALA A 394 -56.06 -4.66 0.44
CA ALA A 394 -55.38 -5.94 0.55
C ALA A 394 -56.22 -7.04 -0.16
N PRO A 395 -55.60 -7.85 -1.04
CA PRO A 395 -56.24 -9.06 -1.54
C PRO A 395 -56.60 -10.02 -0.38
N ALA A 396 -57.70 -10.75 -0.50
CA ALA A 396 -58.18 -11.66 0.56
C ALA A 396 -57.13 -12.67 1.02
N TRP A 397 -56.30 -13.17 0.08
CA TRP A 397 -55.22 -14.13 0.37
C TRP A 397 -54.03 -13.54 1.13
N LEU A 398 -53.95 -12.21 1.31
CA LEU A 398 -52.83 -11.57 2.03
C LEU A 398 -52.80 -11.96 3.51
N GLY A 399 -53.94 -12.27 4.11
CA GLY A 399 -54.01 -12.78 5.49
C GLY A 399 -53.56 -14.23 5.65
N GLU A 400 -53.43 -14.99 4.56
CA GLU A 400 -53.27 -16.45 4.57
C GLU A 400 -51.83 -16.93 4.35
N PHE A 401 -50.93 -16.07 3.86
CA PHE A 401 -49.58 -16.50 3.51
C PHE A 401 -48.72 -16.76 4.75
N SER A 402 -47.98 -17.86 4.72
CA SER A 402 -47.00 -18.23 5.76
C SER A 402 -45.54 -18.07 5.30
N ARG A 403 -45.29 -18.00 3.98
CA ARG A 403 -43.94 -17.96 3.39
C ARG A 403 -43.85 -16.98 2.23
N MET A 404 -42.73 -16.26 2.15
CA MET A 404 -42.39 -15.26 1.13
C MET A 404 -41.06 -15.64 0.46
N GLU A 405 -40.95 -15.44 -0.85
CA GLU A 405 -39.71 -15.57 -1.61
C GLU A 405 -39.64 -14.46 -2.65
N VAL A 406 -38.45 -13.93 -2.93
CA VAL A 406 -38.24 -13.00 -4.06
C VAL A 406 -37.53 -13.75 -5.18
N ARG A 407 -38.11 -13.70 -6.39
CA ARG A 407 -37.54 -14.27 -7.63
C ARG A 407 -37.91 -13.34 -8.77
N GLN A 408 -36.97 -13.11 -9.68
CA GLN A 408 -37.15 -12.26 -10.87
C GLN A 408 -37.57 -10.82 -10.52
N GLY A 409 -37.13 -10.32 -9.35
CA GLY A 409 -37.54 -9.02 -8.82
C GLY A 409 -39.01 -8.93 -8.39
N ARG A 410 -39.66 -10.07 -8.14
CA ARG A 410 -41.08 -10.16 -7.78
C ARG A 410 -41.25 -10.98 -6.51
N LEU A 411 -42.29 -10.67 -5.75
CA LEU A 411 -42.57 -11.36 -4.49
C LEU A 411 -43.56 -12.50 -4.71
N TRP A 412 -43.12 -13.71 -4.39
CA TRP A 412 -43.87 -14.95 -4.44
C TRP A 412 -44.42 -15.30 -3.05
N LEU A 413 -45.71 -15.54 -2.96
CA LEU A 413 -46.43 -15.71 -1.69
C LEU A 413 -47.04 -17.10 -1.61
N PHE A 414 -46.76 -17.80 -0.51
CA PHE A 414 -47.20 -19.19 -0.29
C PHE A 414 -47.92 -19.36 1.05
N GLN A 415 -48.89 -20.27 1.06
CA GLN A 415 -49.40 -20.91 2.28
C GLN A 415 -48.82 -22.32 2.33
N ASP A 416 -47.84 -22.51 3.20
CA ASP A 416 -46.97 -23.69 3.27
C ASP A 416 -46.24 -23.90 1.93
N THR A 417 -46.63 -24.92 1.16
CA THR A 417 -46.11 -25.19 -0.18
C THR A 417 -47.05 -24.70 -1.30
N ARG A 418 -48.26 -24.25 -0.96
CA ARG A 418 -49.28 -23.81 -1.91
C ARG A 418 -49.04 -22.37 -2.34
N LEU A 419 -48.79 -22.14 -3.63
CA LEU A 419 -48.68 -20.80 -4.20
C LEU A 419 -50.04 -20.07 -4.11
N LEU A 420 -50.05 -18.89 -3.50
CA LEU A 420 -51.21 -18.02 -3.39
C LEU A 420 -51.25 -16.98 -4.52
N ASN A 421 -50.14 -16.28 -4.74
CA ASN A 421 -49.98 -15.33 -5.84
C ASN A 421 -48.51 -14.91 -6.02
N VAL A 422 -48.23 -14.16 -7.08
CA VAL A 422 -46.99 -13.43 -7.32
C VAL A 422 -47.36 -11.96 -7.47
N ILE A 423 -46.64 -11.07 -6.79
CA ILE A 423 -46.85 -9.62 -6.91
C ILE A 423 -45.62 -8.91 -7.47
N ASP A 424 -45.85 -7.86 -8.26
CA ASP A 424 -44.79 -6.99 -8.75
C ASP A 424 -44.35 -5.94 -7.72
N ALA A 425 -43.39 -5.10 -8.10
CA ALA A 425 -42.88 -4.02 -7.26
C ALA A 425 -43.96 -2.96 -6.95
N GLU A 426 -44.98 -2.82 -7.79
CA GLU A 426 -46.12 -1.91 -7.61
C GLU A 426 -47.26 -2.53 -6.77
N GLY A 427 -47.09 -3.75 -6.27
CA GLY A 427 -48.07 -4.45 -5.42
C GLY A 427 -49.26 -5.03 -6.18
N ARG A 428 -49.18 -5.15 -7.50
CA ARG A 428 -50.24 -5.78 -8.31
C ARG A 428 -50.09 -7.29 -8.29
N ALA A 429 -51.20 -7.99 -8.05
CA ALA A 429 -51.28 -9.44 -8.19
C ALA A 429 -51.20 -9.83 -9.67
N LEU A 430 -50.20 -10.63 -10.03
CA LEU A 430 -49.95 -11.04 -11.41
C LEU A 430 -50.75 -12.29 -11.78
N LEU A 431 -50.93 -13.23 -10.85
CA LEU A 431 -51.63 -14.48 -11.14
C LEU A 431 -53.14 -14.31 -10.98
N LYS A 432 -53.87 -14.67 -12.04
CA LYS A 432 -55.33 -14.81 -12.00
C LYS A 432 -55.74 -16.09 -11.28
N PRO A 433 -56.98 -16.20 -10.76
CA PRO A 433 -57.45 -17.41 -10.06
C PRO A 433 -57.23 -18.70 -10.86
N GLU A 434 -57.51 -18.69 -12.16
CA GLU A 434 -57.30 -19.81 -13.07
C GLU A 434 -55.81 -20.21 -13.19
N THR A 435 -54.90 -19.24 -13.13
CA THR A 435 -53.45 -19.50 -13.19
C THR A 435 -52.95 -20.09 -11.88
N VAL A 436 -53.46 -19.62 -10.74
CA VAL A 436 -53.13 -20.18 -9.42
C VAL A 436 -53.60 -21.63 -9.34
N GLU A 437 -54.80 -21.93 -9.82
CA GLU A 437 -55.33 -23.28 -9.88
C GLU A 437 -54.47 -24.19 -10.78
N ALA A 438 -54.13 -23.74 -11.99
CA ALA A 438 -53.26 -24.49 -12.89
C ALA A 438 -51.85 -24.72 -12.31
N ALA A 439 -51.26 -23.71 -11.65
CA ALA A 439 -49.97 -23.82 -10.98
C ALA A 439 -49.96 -24.87 -9.85
N GLN A 440 -51.10 -25.06 -9.18
CA GLN A 440 -51.27 -26.06 -8.13
C GLN A 440 -51.51 -27.46 -8.71
N GLN A 441 -52.35 -27.59 -9.75
CA GLN A 441 -52.67 -28.87 -10.37
C GLN A 441 -51.50 -29.45 -11.18
N MET A 442 -50.81 -28.59 -11.94
CA MET A 442 -49.75 -28.98 -12.86
C MET A 442 -48.34 -28.66 -12.34
N ALA A 443 -48.19 -28.34 -11.06
CA ALA A 443 -46.92 -28.01 -10.42
C ALA A 443 -46.05 -26.98 -11.18
N LEU A 444 -46.18 -25.70 -10.82
CA LEU A 444 -45.32 -24.64 -11.35
C LEU A 444 -43.85 -24.84 -10.92
N ARG A 445 -42.97 -25.07 -11.91
CA ARG A 445 -41.53 -25.22 -11.71
C ARG A 445 -40.79 -23.90 -11.99
N PRO A 446 -39.76 -23.57 -11.20
CA PRO A 446 -38.92 -22.40 -11.45
C PRO A 446 -38.11 -22.57 -12.75
N LEU A 447 -37.76 -21.44 -13.37
CA LEU A 447 -36.82 -21.41 -14.50
C LEU A 447 -35.38 -21.55 -14.01
N ALA A 448 -34.52 -22.08 -14.87
CA ALA A 448 -33.07 -22.17 -14.62
C ALA A 448 -32.39 -20.78 -14.57
N LEU A 449 -32.93 -19.81 -15.32
CA LEU A 449 -32.46 -18.42 -15.35
C LEU A 449 -33.44 -17.51 -14.60
N ASP A 450 -32.96 -16.87 -13.54
CA ASP A 450 -33.71 -15.89 -12.75
C ASP A 450 -33.61 -14.49 -13.39
N MET A 451 -34.39 -14.24 -14.44
CA MET A 451 -34.30 -13.02 -15.25
C MET A 451 -35.53 -12.11 -15.10
N PRO A 452 -35.38 -10.84 -14.65
CA PRO A 452 -36.46 -9.87 -14.56
C PRO A 452 -37.16 -9.65 -15.91
N GLY A 453 -38.49 -9.65 -15.90
CA GLY A 453 -39.32 -9.49 -17.11
C GLY A 453 -39.47 -10.77 -17.95
N GLY A 454 -38.82 -11.87 -17.57
CA GLY A 454 -39.01 -13.19 -18.19
C GLY A 454 -40.27 -13.91 -17.70
N PRO A 455 -40.60 -15.07 -18.29
CA PRO A 455 -41.68 -15.93 -17.79
C PRO A 455 -41.47 -16.33 -16.32
N LEU A 456 -42.57 -16.46 -15.58
CA LEU A 456 -42.58 -16.80 -14.16
C LEU A 456 -42.23 -18.28 -13.89
N GLY A 457 -42.48 -19.18 -14.85
CA GLY A 457 -42.16 -20.59 -14.68
C GLY A 457 -42.79 -21.52 -15.71
N LEU A 458 -42.56 -22.82 -15.52
CA LEU A 458 -43.04 -23.89 -16.39
C LEU A 458 -44.16 -24.67 -15.68
N LEU A 459 -45.22 -24.99 -16.41
CA LEU A 459 -46.27 -25.90 -15.95
C LEU A 459 -46.01 -27.29 -16.52
N SER A 460 -45.81 -28.28 -15.64
CA SER A 460 -45.48 -29.66 -16.04
C SER A 460 -45.99 -30.67 -15.01
N HIS A 461 -46.67 -31.71 -15.47
CA HIS A 461 -47.18 -32.76 -14.57
C HIS A 461 -46.04 -33.37 -13.72
N GLY A 462 -46.28 -33.54 -12.43
CA GLY A 462 -45.44 -34.38 -11.58
C GLY A 462 -45.40 -35.81 -12.12
N TYR A 463 -44.35 -36.57 -11.79
CA TYR A 463 -43.99 -37.89 -12.36
C TYR A 463 -45.10 -38.98 -12.41
N CYS A 464 -46.32 -38.74 -11.91
CA CYS A 464 -47.34 -39.77 -11.66
C CYS A 464 -48.78 -39.44 -12.12
N HIS A 465 -49.02 -38.75 -13.25
CA HIS A 465 -50.39 -38.64 -13.80
C HIS A 465 -50.46 -38.87 -15.32
N CYS A 466 -51.20 -39.92 -15.72
CA CYS A 466 -51.39 -40.37 -17.11
C CYS A 466 -52.79 -40.05 -17.68
N ASN A 467 -53.52 -39.06 -17.15
CA ASN A 467 -54.81 -38.65 -17.72
C ASN A 467 -54.68 -37.34 -18.51
N THR A 468 -55.19 -37.36 -19.74
CA THR A 468 -54.71 -36.64 -20.92
C THR A 468 -55.55 -35.41 -21.30
N GLU A 469 -55.90 -34.53 -20.38
CA GLU A 469 -56.71 -33.33 -20.72
C GLU A 469 -56.01 -31.98 -20.51
N THR A 470 -54.81 -31.92 -19.93
CA THR A 470 -54.00 -30.68 -19.89
C THR A 470 -52.53 -30.96 -20.22
N GLY A 471 -51.98 -30.24 -21.21
CA GLY A 471 -50.60 -30.35 -21.71
C GLY A 471 -49.59 -29.53 -20.90
N ALA A 472 -48.32 -29.45 -21.29
CA ALA A 472 -47.32 -28.56 -20.65
C ALA A 472 -47.52 -27.09 -21.06
N GLY A 473 -46.95 -26.15 -20.31
CA GLY A 473 -47.10 -24.72 -20.60
C GLY A 473 -46.09 -23.79 -19.92
N LEU A 474 -46.18 -22.50 -20.25
CA LEU A 474 -45.40 -21.40 -19.69
C LEU A 474 -46.33 -20.44 -18.95
N VAL A 475 -45.93 -20.00 -17.76
CA VAL A 475 -46.55 -18.85 -17.10
C VAL A 475 -45.74 -17.61 -17.48
N LEU A 476 -46.33 -16.70 -18.22
CA LEU A 476 -45.65 -15.50 -18.72
C LEU A 476 -45.42 -14.47 -17.62
N ALA A 477 -44.64 -13.44 -17.95
CA ALA A 477 -44.29 -12.35 -17.05
C ALA A 477 -45.51 -11.57 -16.53
N ASP A 478 -46.65 -11.60 -17.21
CA ASP A 478 -47.89 -10.95 -16.76
C ASP A 478 -48.82 -11.90 -15.98
N GLY A 479 -48.40 -13.14 -15.75
CA GLY A 479 -49.18 -14.18 -15.08
C GLY A 479 -50.19 -14.91 -15.97
N SER A 480 -50.25 -14.61 -17.27
CA SER A 480 -51.02 -15.41 -18.22
C SER A 480 -50.37 -16.76 -18.50
N ILE A 481 -51.18 -17.77 -18.86
CA ILE A 481 -50.71 -19.10 -19.25
C ILE A 481 -50.70 -19.19 -20.78
N VAL A 482 -49.59 -19.67 -21.32
CA VAL A 482 -49.49 -20.15 -22.70
C VAL A 482 -49.26 -21.65 -22.67
N SER A 483 -50.18 -22.41 -23.25
CA SER A 483 -50.12 -23.86 -23.36
C SER A 483 -50.80 -24.34 -24.65
N ASP A 484 -50.50 -25.56 -25.06
CA ASP A 484 -51.15 -26.24 -26.16
C ASP A 484 -51.37 -27.71 -25.77
N ALA A 485 -52.49 -28.30 -26.18
CA ALA A 485 -52.82 -29.70 -25.86
C ALA A 485 -51.82 -30.70 -26.45
N ALA A 486 -51.09 -30.32 -27.52
CA ALA A 486 -50.05 -31.14 -28.12
C ALA A 486 -48.72 -31.12 -27.35
N TRP A 487 -48.54 -30.21 -26.39
CA TRP A 487 -47.30 -30.08 -25.64
C TRP A 487 -47.24 -31.09 -24.50
N THR A 488 -46.24 -31.96 -24.48
CA THR A 488 -46.00 -32.91 -23.39
C THR A 488 -45.03 -32.37 -22.34
N GLU A 489 -44.10 -31.51 -22.75
CA GLU A 489 -43.09 -30.87 -21.90
C GLU A 489 -42.66 -29.53 -22.53
N VAL A 490 -42.24 -28.57 -21.72
CA VAL A 490 -41.56 -27.35 -22.19
C VAL A 490 -40.20 -27.24 -21.50
N THR A 491 -39.14 -27.15 -22.29
CA THR A 491 -37.75 -27.11 -21.81
C THR A 491 -37.13 -25.75 -22.11
N PRO A 492 -36.52 -25.06 -21.12
CA PRO A 492 -35.76 -23.84 -21.38
C PRO A 492 -34.47 -24.19 -22.13
N LEU A 493 -34.15 -23.41 -23.16
CA LEU A 493 -32.97 -23.63 -24.01
C LEU A 493 -31.84 -22.63 -23.73
N ASP A 494 -32.05 -21.68 -22.83
CA ASP A 494 -31.00 -20.77 -22.35
C ASP A 494 -30.58 -21.22 -20.95
N VAL A 495 -29.27 -21.40 -20.75
CA VAL A 495 -28.69 -21.85 -19.48
C VAL A 495 -27.62 -20.90 -18.97
N VAL A 496 -27.30 -21.03 -17.70
CA VAL A 496 -26.18 -20.34 -17.06
C VAL A 496 -24.89 -21.09 -17.42
N ASP A 497 -23.97 -20.44 -18.12
CA ASP A 497 -22.68 -21.05 -18.51
C ASP A 497 -21.67 -21.14 -17.34
N ARG A 498 -21.98 -20.55 -16.17
CA ARG A 498 -21.06 -20.38 -15.03
C ARG A 498 -21.71 -20.74 -13.69
N TYR A 499 -20.87 -21.19 -12.74
CA TYR A 499 -21.27 -21.57 -11.38
C TYR A 499 -21.83 -20.40 -10.53
N ASP A 500 -21.73 -19.16 -11.02
CA ASP A 500 -22.12 -17.92 -10.33
C ASP A 500 -23.61 -17.53 -10.49
N GLY A 501 -24.34 -18.15 -11.41
CA GLY A 501 -25.76 -17.90 -11.61
C GLY A 501 -26.10 -16.68 -12.47
N GLU A 502 -25.11 -15.99 -13.06
CA GLU A 502 -25.36 -14.81 -13.90
C GLU A 502 -25.72 -15.18 -15.35
N PRO A 503 -26.70 -14.49 -15.97
CA PRO A 503 -27.07 -14.74 -17.36
C PRO A 503 -25.91 -14.39 -18.31
N PRO A 504 -25.80 -15.08 -19.47
CA PRO A 504 -24.82 -14.74 -20.50
C PRO A 504 -24.87 -13.24 -20.88
N ALA A 505 -23.69 -12.63 -21.06
CA ALA A 505 -23.58 -11.20 -21.37
C ALA A 505 -24.42 -10.82 -22.61
N GLY A 506 -25.30 -9.81 -22.45
CA GLY A 506 -26.20 -9.34 -23.51
C GLY A 506 -27.50 -10.15 -23.68
N LEU A 507 -27.72 -11.20 -22.88
CA LEU A 507 -29.00 -11.91 -22.83
C LEU A 507 -30.05 -11.08 -22.06
N GLU A 508 -31.23 -10.90 -22.66
CA GLU A 508 -32.36 -10.19 -22.06
C GLU A 508 -33.59 -11.10 -22.09
N ALA A 509 -34.63 -10.78 -21.30
CA ALA A 509 -35.81 -11.63 -21.17
C ALA A 509 -36.48 -11.96 -22.52
N ARG A 510 -36.52 -10.99 -23.44
CA ARG A 510 -37.08 -11.19 -24.80
C ARG A 510 -36.28 -12.18 -25.67
N HIS A 511 -35.01 -12.40 -25.33
CA HIS A 511 -34.13 -13.29 -26.07
C HIS A 511 -34.34 -14.75 -25.68
N LEU A 512 -34.95 -15.02 -24.51
CA LEU A 512 -35.16 -16.38 -24.01
C LEU A 512 -35.90 -17.28 -25.02
N ARG A 513 -35.48 -18.54 -25.08
CA ARG A 513 -36.03 -19.57 -25.96
C ARG A 513 -36.39 -20.82 -25.17
N TYR A 514 -37.44 -21.48 -25.65
CA TYR A 514 -37.95 -22.71 -25.07
C TYR A 514 -38.22 -23.73 -26.18
N ALA A 515 -38.22 -25.02 -25.85
CA ALA A 515 -38.66 -26.10 -26.72
C ALA A 515 -39.92 -26.73 -26.15
N ALA A 516 -41.02 -26.72 -26.91
CA ALA A 516 -42.19 -27.55 -26.61
C ALA A 516 -42.03 -28.93 -27.24
N HIS A 517 -42.12 -29.98 -26.43
CA HIS A 517 -42.11 -31.37 -26.90
C HIS A 517 -43.51 -31.75 -27.39
N THR A 518 -43.59 -32.29 -28.60
CA THR A 518 -44.84 -32.76 -29.22
C THR A 518 -44.66 -34.17 -29.79
N ALA A 519 -45.76 -34.80 -30.21
CA ALA A 519 -45.70 -36.10 -30.89
C ALA A 519 -44.84 -36.09 -32.17
N ASP A 520 -44.74 -34.93 -32.84
CA ASP A 520 -43.95 -34.75 -34.07
C ASP A 520 -42.49 -34.32 -33.80
N GLY A 521 -42.12 -34.08 -32.53
CA GLY A 521 -40.81 -33.58 -32.10
C GLY A 521 -40.87 -32.26 -31.31
N MET A 522 -39.70 -31.69 -31.03
CA MET A 522 -39.52 -30.39 -30.39
C MET A 522 -39.85 -29.22 -31.32
N ARG A 523 -40.63 -28.25 -30.82
CA ARG A 523 -40.96 -26.98 -31.47
C ARG A 523 -40.28 -25.83 -30.73
N LEU A 524 -39.55 -24.98 -31.46
CA LEU A 524 -38.92 -23.80 -30.87
C LEU A 524 -39.97 -22.72 -30.55
N LEU A 525 -39.91 -22.17 -29.36
CA LEU A 525 -40.76 -21.09 -28.88
C LEU A 525 -39.94 -19.84 -28.54
N ASP A 526 -40.54 -18.67 -28.73
CA ASP A 526 -40.01 -17.41 -28.22
C ASP A 526 -40.29 -17.21 -26.71
N ALA A 527 -39.85 -16.07 -26.17
CA ALA A 527 -40.04 -15.72 -24.76
C ALA A 527 -41.52 -15.56 -24.33
N ALA A 528 -42.43 -15.35 -25.29
CA ALA A 528 -43.87 -15.28 -25.05
C ALA A 528 -44.56 -16.64 -25.24
N GLY A 529 -43.79 -17.72 -25.43
CA GLY A 529 -44.33 -19.06 -25.68
C GLY A 529 -44.93 -19.24 -27.06
N LYS A 530 -44.70 -18.31 -28.00
CA LYS A 530 -45.21 -18.43 -29.37
C LYS A 530 -44.28 -19.31 -30.21
N PRO A 531 -44.82 -20.27 -30.98
CA PRO A 531 -44.02 -21.05 -31.92
C PRO A 531 -43.31 -20.16 -32.94
N ILE A 532 -42.00 -20.38 -33.08
CA ILE A 532 -41.17 -19.79 -34.12
C ILE A 532 -41.30 -20.63 -35.40
N ASP A 533 -41.15 -20.00 -36.56
CA ASP A 533 -41.24 -20.67 -37.87
C ASP A 533 -40.03 -21.59 -38.09
N LEU A 534 -40.07 -22.76 -37.46
CA LEU A 534 -39.12 -23.86 -37.59
C LEU A 534 -39.92 -25.18 -37.56
N PRO A 535 -39.72 -26.09 -38.54
CA PRO A 535 -40.33 -27.42 -38.48
C PRO A 535 -39.97 -28.17 -37.19
N ALA A 536 -40.81 -29.13 -36.77
CA ALA A 536 -40.50 -29.94 -35.60
C ALA A 536 -39.14 -30.64 -35.76
N GLN A 537 -38.31 -30.56 -34.73
CA GLN A 537 -36.99 -31.16 -34.66
C GLN A 537 -37.05 -32.39 -33.75
N GLN A 538 -36.22 -33.40 -33.99
CA GLN A 538 -36.07 -34.51 -33.05
C GLN A 538 -35.35 -34.06 -31.77
N TYR A 539 -34.46 -33.07 -31.89
CA TYR A 539 -33.77 -32.45 -30.76
C TYR A 539 -33.42 -30.98 -31.08
N ILE A 540 -33.51 -30.12 -30.07
CA ILE A 540 -33.00 -28.74 -30.06
C ILE A 540 -32.18 -28.59 -28.78
N GLY A 541 -30.90 -28.27 -28.93
CA GLY A 541 -29.98 -28.05 -27.82
C GLY A 541 -30.07 -26.64 -27.24
N GLU A 542 -29.19 -26.38 -26.28
CA GLU A 542 -29.06 -25.08 -25.62
C GLU A 542 -28.48 -24.03 -26.57
N PHE A 543 -28.91 -22.77 -26.38
CA PHE A 543 -28.39 -21.63 -27.10
C PHE A 543 -27.04 -21.18 -26.52
N ARG A 544 -25.97 -21.32 -27.31
CA ARG A 544 -24.64 -20.77 -27.04
C ARG A 544 -24.28 -19.76 -28.12
N HIS A 545 -23.76 -18.59 -27.72
CA HIS A 545 -23.43 -17.48 -28.64
C HIS A 545 -24.55 -17.10 -29.63
N GLY A 546 -25.82 -17.27 -29.23
CA GLY A 546 -26.99 -16.97 -30.06
C GLY A 546 -27.45 -18.06 -31.03
N TYR A 547 -26.82 -19.24 -30.99
CA TYR A 547 -27.18 -20.39 -31.84
C TYR A 547 -27.37 -21.67 -31.02
N ALA A 548 -28.13 -22.62 -31.53
CA ALA A 548 -28.31 -23.93 -30.93
C ALA A 548 -28.13 -25.03 -31.98
N LEU A 549 -27.61 -26.19 -31.55
CA LEU A 549 -27.61 -27.40 -32.38
C LEU A 549 -29.04 -27.97 -32.45
N ALA A 550 -29.52 -28.26 -33.65
CA ALA A 550 -30.78 -28.94 -33.87
C ALA A 550 -30.60 -30.17 -34.76
N TYR A 551 -31.36 -31.22 -34.49
CA TYR A 551 -31.33 -32.46 -35.24
C TYR A 551 -32.76 -32.86 -35.63
N GLY A 552 -32.98 -33.20 -36.90
CA GLY A 552 -34.28 -33.69 -37.37
C GLY A 552 -34.25 -34.11 -38.83
N GLY A 553 -35.04 -35.12 -39.21
CA GLY A 553 -35.04 -35.61 -40.59
C GLY A 553 -33.69 -36.20 -41.05
N GLY A 554 -32.90 -36.74 -40.11
CA GLY A 554 -31.61 -37.38 -40.38
C GLY A 554 -30.44 -36.43 -40.63
N ALA A 555 -30.58 -35.13 -40.37
CA ALA A 555 -29.51 -34.15 -40.57
C ALA A 555 -29.40 -33.17 -39.40
N SER A 556 -28.15 -32.88 -39.00
CA SER A 556 -27.80 -31.85 -38.02
C SER A 556 -27.75 -30.47 -38.67
N ARG A 557 -28.16 -29.44 -37.93
CA ARG A 557 -28.15 -28.03 -38.35
C ARG A 557 -27.91 -27.12 -37.15
N MET A 558 -27.34 -25.95 -37.38
CA MET A 558 -27.37 -24.87 -36.40
C MET A 558 -28.63 -24.04 -36.63
N ILE A 559 -29.28 -23.57 -35.57
CA ILE A 559 -30.40 -22.63 -35.66
C ILE A 559 -30.07 -21.36 -34.89
N ASP A 560 -30.44 -20.20 -35.41
CA ASP A 560 -30.42 -18.96 -34.63
C ASP A 560 -31.71 -18.76 -33.84
N ARG A 561 -31.75 -17.69 -33.04
CA ARG A 561 -32.90 -17.37 -32.18
C ARG A 561 -34.18 -17.07 -32.96
N ASP A 562 -34.11 -16.78 -34.24
CA ASP A 562 -35.28 -16.51 -35.08
C ASP A 562 -35.73 -17.75 -35.87
N GLY A 563 -35.11 -18.90 -35.59
CA GLY A 563 -35.45 -20.18 -36.21
C GLY A 563 -34.82 -20.40 -37.58
N LYS A 564 -33.95 -19.49 -38.04
CA LYS A 564 -33.25 -19.69 -39.31
C LYS A 564 -32.19 -20.78 -39.13
N ALA A 565 -32.26 -21.78 -40.01
CA ALA A 565 -31.39 -22.95 -39.99
C ALA A 565 -30.20 -22.83 -40.93
N TYR A 566 -29.05 -23.31 -40.47
CA TYR A 566 -27.77 -23.36 -41.18
C TYR A 566 -27.33 -24.82 -41.26
N ALA A 567 -27.14 -25.34 -42.47
CA ALA A 567 -26.78 -26.73 -42.67
C ALA A 567 -25.34 -27.01 -42.20
N LEU A 568 -25.15 -28.14 -41.51
CA LEU A 568 -23.84 -28.67 -41.18
C LEU A 568 -23.46 -29.79 -42.16
N PRO A 569 -22.17 -29.92 -42.52
CA PRO A 569 -21.69 -31.05 -43.32
C PRO A 569 -21.98 -32.41 -42.68
N ALA A 570 -22.44 -33.38 -43.49
CA ALA A 570 -22.83 -34.71 -43.02
C ALA A 570 -21.66 -35.58 -42.51
N GLY A 571 -20.41 -35.18 -42.76
CA GLY A 571 -19.21 -35.90 -42.33
C GLY A 571 -18.72 -35.54 -40.92
N TYR A 572 -19.38 -34.62 -40.23
CA TYR A 572 -18.99 -34.22 -38.88
C TYR A 572 -19.68 -35.12 -37.86
N PHE A 573 -18.87 -35.82 -37.06
CA PHE A 573 -19.35 -36.71 -36.01
C PHE A 573 -19.87 -35.93 -34.80
N ASP A 574 -19.13 -34.90 -34.38
CA ASP A 574 -19.50 -34.02 -33.28
C ASP A 574 -19.13 -32.56 -33.61
N THR A 575 -19.95 -31.62 -33.11
CA THR A 575 -19.81 -30.18 -33.36
C THR A 575 -20.19 -29.38 -32.13
N GLU A 576 -19.35 -28.42 -31.77
CA GLU A 576 -19.60 -27.54 -30.62
C GLU A 576 -19.44 -26.07 -31.01
N ILE A 577 -20.34 -25.22 -30.55
CA ILE A 577 -20.32 -23.78 -30.83
C ILE A 577 -19.23 -23.14 -29.96
N VAL A 578 -18.24 -22.52 -30.60
CA VAL A 578 -17.09 -21.89 -29.91
C VAL A 578 -17.06 -20.37 -30.10
N ALA A 579 -17.85 -19.82 -31.01
CA ALA A 579 -18.02 -18.39 -31.22
C ALA A 579 -19.35 -18.11 -31.93
N PRO A 580 -19.84 -16.86 -31.98
CA PRO A 580 -20.97 -16.50 -32.84
C PRO A 580 -20.71 -16.92 -34.30
N GLY A 581 -21.51 -17.85 -34.82
CA GLY A 581 -21.40 -18.34 -36.20
C GLY A 581 -20.30 -19.39 -36.47
N VAL A 582 -19.53 -19.81 -35.46
CA VAL A 582 -18.39 -20.71 -35.62
C VAL A 582 -18.48 -21.92 -34.70
N VAL A 583 -18.21 -23.10 -35.25
CA VAL A 583 -18.14 -24.36 -34.51
C VAL A 583 -16.76 -25.01 -34.63
N ARG A 584 -16.35 -25.72 -33.57
CA ARG A 584 -15.31 -26.75 -33.67
C ARG A 584 -15.97 -28.08 -34.04
N PHE A 585 -15.30 -28.90 -34.85
CA PHE A 585 -15.82 -30.19 -35.29
C PHE A 585 -14.78 -31.31 -35.24
N VAL A 586 -15.23 -32.56 -35.06
CA VAL A 586 -14.44 -33.78 -35.29
C VAL A 586 -15.13 -34.67 -36.33
N GLU A 587 -14.35 -35.40 -37.12
CA GLU A 587 -14.86 -36.26 -38.20
C GLU A 587 -15.10 -37.72 -37.74
N THR A 588 -14.57 -38.11 -36.58
CA THR A 588 -14.65 -39.49 -36.06
C THR A 588 -14.88 -39.49 -34.57
N ALA A 589 -15.37 -40.63 -34.05
CA ALA A 589 -15.56 -40.88 -32.62
C ALA A 589 -14.27 -41.27 -31.87
N ALA A 590 -13.08 -41.15 -32.49
CA ALA A 590 -11.83 -41.50 -31.84
C ALA A 590 -11.51 -40.51 -30.70
N GLU A 591 -11.00 -41.02 -29.58
CA GLU A 591 -10.70 -40.21 -28.38
C GLU A 591 -9.66 -39.10 -28.64
N ASP A 592 -8.75 -39.32 -29.60
CA ASP A 592 -7.72 -38.38 -30.04
C ASP A 592 -8.00 -37.74 -31.41
N ALA A 593 -9.25 -37.81 -31.88
CA ALA A 593 -9.65 -37.20 -33.14
C ALA A 593 -9.32 -35.69 -33.16
N PRO A 594 -8.64 -35.19 -34.21
CA PRO A 594 -8.28 -33.79 -34.27
C PRO A 594 -9.52 -32.93 -34.55
N TRP A 595 -9.57 -31.77 -33.90
CA TRP A 595 -10.56 -30.74 -34.10
C TRP A 595 -10.23 -29.87 -35.32
N GLY A 596 -11.26 -29.49 -36.07
CA GLY A 596 -11.25 -28.43 -37.09
C GLY A 596 -12.15 -27.25 -36.70
N LEU A 597 -12.16 -26.19 -37.51
CA LEU A 597 -13.03 -25.02 -37.35
C LEU A 597 -13.86 -24.77 -38.60
N TYR A 598 -15.15 -24.50 -38.40
CA TYR A 598 -16.11 -24.29 -39.49
C TYR A 598 -17.00 -23.08 -39.21
N ASP A 599 -17.07 -22.17 -40.17
CA ASP A 599 -18.04 -21.08 -40.20
C ASP A 599 -19.31 -21.59 -40.87
N PHE A 600 -20.34 -21.87 -40.06
CA PHE A 600 -21.59 -22.42 -40.57
C PHE A 600 -22.52 -21.35 -41.16
N VAL A 601 -22.25 -20.07 -40.90
CA VAL A 601 -23.02 -18.96 -41.49
C VAL A 601 -22.53 -18.71 -42.92
N ALA A 602 -21.22 -18.72 -43.13
CA ALA A 602 -20.61 -18.60 -44.46
C ALA A 602 -20.53 -19.94 -45.21
N GLY A 603 -20.72 -21.06 -44.54
CA GLY A 603 -20.62 -22.41 -45.12
C GLY A 603 -19.18 -22.78 -45.50
N LYS A 604 -18.19 -22.38 -44.69
CA LYS A 604 -16.77 -22.46 -45.03
C LYS A 604 -15.93 -23.09 -43.92
N VAL A 605 -15.06 -24.03 -44.30
CA VAL A 605 -13.99 -24.54 -43.42
C VAL A 605 -12.97 -23.43 -43.18
N ILE A 606 -12.83 -23.02 -41.91
CA ILE A 606 -11.83 -22.05 -41.46
C ILE A 606 -10.47 -22.75 -41.32
N ALA A 607 -10.47 -23.92 -40.67
CA ALA A 607 -9.27 -24.73 -40.49
C ALA A 607 -9.63 -26.22 -40.54
N GLU A 608 -8.87 -26.96 -41.34
CA GLU A 608 -8.96 -28.43 -41.39
C GLU A 608 -8.67 -29.07 -40.02
N ALA A 609 -9.20 -30.28 -39.82
CA ALA A 609 -9.04 -31.05 -38.58
C ALA A 609 -7.56 -31.35 -38.28
N ARG A 610 -6.96 -30.58 -37.36
CA ARG A 610 -5.53 -30.70 -37.01
C ARG A 610 -5.19 -30.36 -35.56
N TYR A 611 -6.14 -29.83 -34.80
CA TYR A 611 -5.90 -29.38 -33.43
C TYR A 611 -6.24 -30.49 -32.46
N ARG A 612 -5.41 -30.70 -31.44
CA ARG A 612 -5.76 -31.58 -30.32
C ARG A 612 -6.87 -30.97 -29.47
N SER A 613 -6.88 -29.65 -29.34
CA SER A 613 -7.96 -28.91 -28.68
C SER A 613 -8.05 -27.48 -29.21
N ILE A 614 -9.26 -26.92 -29.17
CA ILE A 614 -9.56 -25.52 -29.47
C ILE A 614 -10.53 -25.03 -28.40
N GLY A 615 -10.15 -24.04 -27.60
CA GLY A 615 -11.03 -23.45 -26.59
C GLY A 615 -12.16 -22.60 -27.18
N GLU A 616 -13.00 -22.05 -26.32
CA GLU A 616 -13.99 -21.04 -26.72
C GLU A 616 -13.32 -19.73 -27.12
N PHE A 617 -13.91 -19.05 -28.10
CA PHE A 617 -13.46 -17.74 -28.55
C PHE A 617 -14.10 -16.65 -27.72
N GLU A 618 -13.24 -15.93 -27.01
CA GLU A 618 -13.61 -14.71 -26.32
C GLU A 618 -12.86 -13.55 -26.97
N HIS A 619 -13.56 -12.44 -27.23
CA HIS A 619 -12.99 -11.28 -27.92
C HIS A 619 -12.26 -11.64 -29.24
N GLY A 620 -12.77 -12.67 -29.95
CA GLY A 620 -12.23 -13.11 -31.23
C GLY A 620 -10.97 -13.99 -31.18
N GLN A 621 -10.56 -14.46 -30.00
CA GLN A 621 -9.36 -15.28 -29.82
C GLN A 621 -9.61 -16.50 -28.92
N ALA A 622 -8.89 -17.59 -29.14
CA ALA A 622 -8.98 -18.81 -28.35
C ALA A 622 -7.62 -19.50 -28.17
N VAL A 623 -7.47 -20.25 -27.08
CA VAL A 623 -6.31 -21.15 -26.90
C VAL A 623 -6.50 -22.36 -27.79
N ALA A 624 -5.46 -22.75 -28.52
CA ALA A 624 -5.47 -23.99 -29.32
C ALA A 624 -4.18 -24.77 -29.12
N SER A 625 -4.26 -26.10 -29.22
CA SER A 625 -3.13 -27.01 -29.04
C SER A 625 -2.98 -27.97 -30.20
N LEU A 626 -1.74 -28.24 -30.61
CA LEU A 626 -1.37 -29.31 -31.55
C LEU A 626 -0.81 -30.55 -30.83
N GLY A 627 -0.85 -30.57 -29.49
CA GLY A 627 -0.25 -31.62 -28.66
C GLY A 627 0.46 -31.08 -27.41
N PRO A 628 1.08 -31.96 -26.61
CA PRO A 628 1.87 -31.54 -25.45
C PRO A 628 2.98 -30.57 -25.87
N ASP A 629 3.19 -29.49 -25.11
CA ASP A 629 4.17 -28.43 -25.40
C ASP A 629 4.00 -27.74 -26.77
N ARG A 630 2.81 -27.82 -27.36
CA ARG A 630 2.46 -27.23 -28.65
C ARG A 630 1.16 -26.44 -28.59
N SER A 631 1.02 -25.64 -27.54
CA SER A 631 -0.12 -24.76 -27.31
C SER A 631 0.22 -23.33 -27.74
N GLY A 632 -0.81 -22.57 -28.11
CA GLY A 632 -0.72 -21.16 -28.50
C GLY A 632 -2.11 -20.52 -28.54
N VAL A 633 -2.22 -19.37 -29.20
CA VAL A 633 -3.47 -18.61 -29.33
C VAL A 633 -3.77 -18.41 -30.81
N ILE A 634 -5.02 -18.64 -31.21
CA ILE A 634 -5.51 -18.41 -32.58
C ILE A 634 -6.60 -17.34 -32.62
N ASP A 635 -6.74 -16.67 -33.77
CA ASP A 635 -7.88 -15.84 -34.10
C ASP A 635 -9.05 -16.65 -34.68
N LEU A 636 -10.20 -16.01 -34.89
CA LEU A 636 -11.39 -16.62 -35.51
C LEU A 636 -11.16 -17.14 -36.95
N GLN A 637 -10.05 -16.78 -37.59
CA GLN A 637 -9.66 -17.31 -38.90
C GLN A 637 -8.68 -18.49 -38.78
N GLY A 638 -8.43 -18.97 -37.55
CA GLY A 638 -7.51 -20.07 -37.27
C GLY A 638 -6.03 -19.72 -37.45
N ARG A 639 -5.69 -18.43 -37.55
CA ARG A 639 -4.30 -17.96 -37.63
C ARG A 639 -3.71 -17.87 -36.24
N TRP A 640 -2.47 -18.31 -36.07
CA TRP A 640 -1.76 -18.20 -34.81
C TRP A 640 -1.39 -16.73 -34.53
N ILE A 641 -1.93 -16.21 -33.44
CA ILE A 641 -1.53 -14.94 -32.83
C ILE A 641 -0.29 -15.18 -31.95
N VAL A 642 -0.38 -16.19 -31.07
CA VAL A 642 0.76 -16.73 -30.33
C VAL A 642 1.09 -18.11 -30.91
N PRO A 643 2.30 -18.35 -31.45
CA PRO A 643 2.66 -19.63 -32.08
C PRO A 643 2.46 -20.86 -31.17
N ALA A 644 2.22 -22.02 -31.79
CA ALA A 644 2.04 -23.31 -31.11
C ALA A 644 3.35 -23.95 -30.62
N SER A 645 4.13 -23.20 -29.85
CA SER A 645 5.46 -23.58 -29.35
C SER A 645 5.59 -23.45 -27.82
N HIS A 646 4.46 -23.47 -27.12
CA HIS A 646 4.38 -23.18 -25.69
C HIS A 646 3.68 -24.32 -24.94
N HIS A 647 3.90 -24.40 -23.62
CA HIS A 647 3.27 -25.42 -22.78
C HIS A 647 1.75 -25.22 -22.74
N ALA A 648 1.34 -24.02 -22.33
CA ALA A 648 -0.05 -23.59 -22.29
C ALA A 648 -0.14 -22.06 -22.43
N ALA A 649 -1.34 -21.58 -22.72
CA ALA A 649 -1.69 -20.17 -22.67
C ALA A 649 -2.98 -20.02 -21.86
N ARG A 650 -3.07 -18.95 -21.06
CA ARG A 650 -4.24 -18.60 -20.27
C ARG A 650 -4.60 -17.15 -20.56
N ARG A 651 -5.89 -16.87 -20.73
CA ARG A 651 -6.37 -15.50 -20.86
C ARG A 651 -6.25 -14.77 -19.52
N VAL A 652 -5.71 -13.56 -19.55
CA VAL A 652 -5.73 -12.64 -18.41
C VAL A 652 -6.94 -11.72 -18.53
N ASN A 653 -7.12 -11.09 -19.69
CA ASN A 653 -8.31 -10.30 -20.04
C ASN A 653 -8.48 -10.22 -21.57
N ALA A 654 -9.25 -9.25 -22.07
CA ALA A 654 -9.43 -9.03 -23.51
C ALA A 654 -8.13 -8.66 -24.25
N GLN A 655 -7.14 -8.06 -23.56
CA GLN A 655 -5.93 -7.52 -24.16
C GLN A 655 -4.67 -8.38 -23.92
N LEU A 656 -4.73 -9.34 -22.99
CA LEU A 656 -3.54 -10.04 -22.50
C LEU A 656 -3.71 -11.55 -22.36
N TRP A 657 -2.61 -12.22 -22.67
CA TRP A 657 -2.39 -13.65 -22.52
C TRP A 657 -1.18 -13.90 -21.62
N GLN A 658 -1.30 -14.85 -20.71
CA GLN A 658 -0.18 -15.42 -19.98
C GLN A 658 0.22 -16.74 -20.60
N VAL A 659 1.46 -16.82 -21.10
CA VAL A 659 1.96 -17.96 -21.88
C VAL A 659 3.07 -18.64 -21.12
N GLN A 660 2.99 -19.97 -20.98
CA GLN A 660 3.95 -20.77 -20.23
C GLN A 660 5.02 -21.40 -21.14
N GLN A 661 6.28 -21.39 -20.67
CA GLN A 661 7.41 -21.90 -21.44
C GLN A 661 7.32 -23.42 -21.66
N ALA A 662 7.54 -23.87 -22.90
CA ALA A 662 7.63 -25.29 -23.25
C ALA A 662 8.90 -25.96 -22.68
N GLY A 663 8.83 -27.28 -22.44
CA GLY A 663 9.97 -28.08 -21.99
C GLY A 663 9.79 -28.72 -20.60
N PRO A 664 10.77 -29.52 -20.15
CA PRO A 664 10.67 -30.25 -18.89
C PRO A 664 10.73 -29.31 -17.69
N GLN A 665 9.80 -29.49 -16.74
CA GLN A 665 9.75 -28.75 -15.48
C GLN A 665 9.21 -29.67 -14.38
N GLN A 666 9.90 -29.78 -13.24
CA GLN A 666 9.48 -30.67 -12.14
C GLN A 666 8.29 -30.12 -11.34
N GLU A 667 8.28 -28.81 -11.12
CA GLU A 667 7.26 -28.10 -10.35
C GLU A 667 6.51 -27.15 -11.26
N GLU A 668 5.29 -27.53 -11.65
CA GLU A 668 4.50 -26.83 -12.66
C GLU A 668 4.21 -25.37 -12.28
N TYR A 669 4.01 -25.08 -10.99
CA TYR A 669 3.81 -23.72 -10.48
C TYR A 669 5.05 -22.81 -10.60
N LYS A 670 6.25 -23.39 -10.77
CA LYS A 670 7.50 -22.65 -11.02
C LYS A 670 7.81 -22.48 -12.51
N ARG A 671 6.98 -23.02 -13.41
CA ARG A 671 7.21 -22.92 -14.85
C ARG A 671 7.26 -21.44 -15.25
N PRO A 672 8.34 -20.98 -15.92
CA PRO A 672 8.41 -19.61 -16.39
C PRO A 672 7.25 -19.26 -17.30
N SER A 673 6.70 -18.06 -17.14
CA SER A 673 5.66 -17.53 -18.01
C SER A 673 5.99 -16.13 -18.48
N ALA A 674 5.40 -15.72 -19.60
CA ALA A 674 5.54 -14.40 -20.19
C ALA A 674 4.15 -13.85 -20.55
N LEU A 675 4.03 -12.52 -20.57
CA LEU A 675 2.81 -11.85 -20.99
C LEU A 675 2.89 -11.48 -22.46
N PHE A 676 1.81 -11.73 -23.17
CA PHE A 676 1.64 -11.42 -24.57
C PHE A 676 0.40 -10.55 -24.73
N ASN A 677 0.47 -9.55 -25.60
CA ASN A 677 -0.69 -8.75 -25.94
C ASN A 677 -1.61 -9.48 -26.95
N ALA A 678 -2.76 -8.87 -27.26
CA ALA A 678 -3.74 -9.42 -28.19
C ALA A 678 -3.18 -9.55 -29.63
N GLU A 679 -2.10 -8.85 -29.99
CA GLU A 679 -1.43 -9.01 -31.28
C GLU A 679 -0.33 -10.08 -31.27
N GLY A 680 -0.09 -10.74 -30.13
CA GLY A 680 0.92 -11.79 -30.00
C GLY A 680 2.34 -11.28 -29.77
N ARG A 681 2.52 -10.00 -29.41
CA ARG A 681 3.80 -9.42 -29.01
C ARG A 681 4.07 -9.76 -27.55
N ALA A 682 5.25 -10.31 -27.26
CA ALA A 682 5.71 -10.50 -25.88
C ALA A 682 5.98 -9.14 -25.23
N LEU A 683 5.36 -8.91 -24.07
CA LEU A 683 5.54 -7.72 -23.23
C LEU A 683 6.57 -7.94 -22.12
N THR A 684 6.75 -9.20 -21.69
CA THR A 684 7.75 -9.59 -20.70
C THR A 684 8.61 -10.76 -21.21
N ALA A 685 9.77 -10.97 -20.59
CA ALA A 685 10.51 -12.22 -20.75
C ALA A 685 9.80 -13.38 -20.03
N PHE A 686 10.21 -14.62 -20.32
CA PHE A 686 9.76 -15.78 -19.54
C PHE A 686 10.40 -15.76 -18.15
N LEU A 687 9.57 -15.53 -17.13
CA LEU A 687 9.99 -15.32 -15.75
C LEU A 687 9.30 -16.32 -14.81
N PRO A 688 10.01 -16.88 -13.83
CA PRO A 688 9.41 -17.76 -12.82
C PRO A 688 8.47 -16.96 -11.92
N ASN A 689 7.39 -17.58 -11.43
CA ASN A 689 6.39 -16.96 -10.53
C ASN A 689 5.71 -15.69 -11.07
N LEU A 690 5.82 -15.39 -12.38
CA LEU A 690 5.14 -14.25 -12.97
C LEU A 690 3.62 -14.42 -12.81
N GLN A 691 2.98 -13.49 -12.12
CA GLN A 691 1.54 -13.39 -11.99
C GLN A 691 1.08 -12.11 -12.65
N ALA A 692 -0.11 -12.15 -13.26
CA ALA A 692 -0.76 -10.96 -13.80
C ALA A 692 -2.16 -10.86 -13.19
N HIS A 693 -2.49 -9.68 -12.71
CA HIS A 693 -3.77 -9.36 -12.10
C HIS A 693 -4.35 -8.13 -12.80
N ALA A 694 -5.59 -8.26 -13.27
CA ALA A 694 -6.38 -7.11 -13.68
C ALA A 694 -7.16 -6.62 -12.46
N ASP A 695 -7.14 -5.31 -12.20
CA ASP A 695 -8.01 -4.71 -11.19
C ASP A 695 -9.41 -4.42 -11.74
N GLU A 696 -10.33 -4.00 -10.87
CA GLU A 696 -11.72 -3.66 -11.21
C GLU A 696 -11.83 -2.54 -12.27
N THR A 697 -10.76 -1.76 -12.48
CA THR A 697 -10.70 -0.69 -13.47
C THR A 697 -10.12 -1.13 -14.82
N GLY A 698 -9.76 -2.41 -14.95
CA GLY A 698 -9.18 -2.99 -16.15
C GLY A 698 -7.67 -2.75 -16.31
N ALA A 699 -7.00 -2.12 -15.35
CA ALA A 699 -5.55 -1.95 -15.38
C ALA A 699 -4.88 -3.27 -15.05
N ILE A 700 -3.83 -3.63 -15.82
CA ILE A 700 -3.12 -4.88 -15.57
C ILE A 700 -1.78 -4.60 -14.92
N THR A 701 -1.59 -5.28 -13.80
CA THR A 701 -0.33 -5.34 -13.08
C THR A 701 0.24 -6.73 -13.24
N ALA A 702 1.57 -6.83 -13.28
CA ALA A 702 2.23 -8.11 -13.21
C ALA A 702 3.41 -8.05 -12.25
N ASP A 703 3.73 -9.15 -11.61
CA ASP A 703 4.88 -9.26 -10.71
C ASP A 703 5.44 -10.69 -10.72
N ASP A 704 6.74 -10.83 -10.50
CA ASP A 704 7.43 -12.13 -10.39
C ASP A 704 7.97 -12.37 -8.96
N GLY A 705 7.49 -11.58 -7.99
CA GLY A 705 8.02 -11.49 -6.63
C GLY A 705 9.25 -10.60 -6.46
N LYS A 706 9.98 -10.24 -7.54
CA LYS A 706 11.16 -9.35 -7.49
C LYS A 706 10.94 -8.04 -8.23
N ARG A 707 10.27 -8.10 -9.37
CA ARG A 707 9.98 -6.99 -10.27
C ARG A 707 8.48 -6.84 -10.41
N ARG A 708 8.08 -5.65 -10.80
CA ARG A 708 6.68 -5.33 -11.10
C ARG A 708 6.59 -4.66 -12.45
N TRP A 709 5.57 -5.01 -13.23
CA TRP A 709 5.26 -4.39 -14.50
C TRP A 709 3.91 -3.70 -14.43
N ILE A 710 3.85 -2.52 -15.03
CA ILE A 710 2.60 -1.85 -15.36
C ILE A 710 2.36 -2.08 -16.84
N ILE A 711 1.19 -2.58 -17.19
CA ILE A 711 0.78 -2.75 -18.58
C ILE A 711 -0.18 -1.63 -18.93
N SER A 712 0.01 -1.01 -20.09
CA SER A 712 -0.89 0.03 -20.58
C SER A 712 -2.34 -0.50 -20.66
N PRO A 713 -3.37 0.34 -20.45
CA PRO A 713 -4.76 -0.12 -20.47
C PRO A 713 -5.18 -0.78 -21.79
N ASP A 714 -4.55 -0.41 -22.90
CA ASP A 714 -4.74 -1.00 -24.23
C ASP A 714 -3.89 -2.27 -24.47
N GLY A 715 -3.05 -2.69 -23.51
CA GLY A 715 -2.19 -3.85 -23.63
C GLY A 715 -1.00 -3.69 -24.58
N ALA A 716 -0.75 -2.49 -25.12
CA ALA A 716 0.29 -2.26 -26.12
C ALA A 716 1.71 -2.34 -25.55
N ASP A 717 1.93 -1.86 -24.32
CA ASP A 717 3.25 -1.72 -23.72
C ASP A 717 3.28 -2.17 -22.25
N ALA A 718 4.45 -2.61 -21.80
CA ALA A 718 4.72 -2.91 -20.39
C ALA A 718 5.96 -2.15 -19.92
N LEU A 719 5.85 -1.49 -18.77
CA LEU A 719 6.93 -0.79 -18.10
C LEU A 719 7.42 -1.61 -16.91
N ASP A 720 8.66 -2.08 -16.95
CA ASP A 720 9.34 -2.65 -15.79
C ASP A 720 9.58 -1.53 -14.76
N MET A 721 8.93 -1.65 -13.62
CA MET A 721 9.02 -0.71 -12.51
C MET A 721 10.20 -1.05 -11.58
N GLU A 722 10.97 -2.09 -11.91
CA GLU A 722 12.03 -2.64 -11.08
C GLU A 722 11.48 -2.97 -9.67
N ASP A 723 12.07 -2.40 -8.62
CA ASP A 723 11.69 -2.52 -7.21
C ASP A 723 10.68 -1.44 -6.74
N ALA A 724 10.20 -0.57 -7.64
CA ALA A 724 9.30 0.50 -7.26
C ALA A 724 7.91 -0.03 -6.89
N ARG A 725 7.37 0.47 -5.78
CA ARG A 725 5.95 0.31 -5.45
C ARG A 725 5.15 1.39 -6.15
N TYR A 726 3.93 1.08 -6.53
CA TYR A 726 3.05 2.06 -7.13
C TYR A 726 1.61 1.92 -6.66
N THR A 727 0.89 3.02 -6.77
CA THR A 727 -0.54 3.12 -6.46
C THR A 727 -1.21 3.88 -7.59
N ARG A 728 -2.25 3.30 -8.19
CA ARG A 728 -3.01 3.99 -9.21
C ARG A 728 -3.95 5.01 -8.55
N LEU A 729 -3.93 6.23 -9.07
CA LEU A 729 -4.74 7.36 -8.64
C LEU A 729 -5.40 7.93 -9.91
N GLY A 730 -6.43 7.25 -10.44
CA GLY A 730 -7.07 7.59 -11.71
C GLY A 730 -6.10 7.54 -12.89
N ASP A 731 -5.91 8.66 -13.59
CA ASP A 731 -4.96 8.75 -14.73
C ASP A 731 -3.49 8.94 -14.31
N TRP A 732 -3.26 9.10 -13.01
CA TRP A 732 -1.92 9.22 -12.42
C TRP A 732 -1.50 7.93 -11.73
N MET A 733 -0.20 7.65 -11.78
CA MET A 733 0.44 6.58 -11.05
C MET A 733 1.37 7.19 -10.01
N GLU A 734 1.10 6.98 -8.73
CA GLU A 734 2.07 7.26 -7.67
C GLU A 734 3.16 6.18 -7.71
N ILE A 735 4.43 6.57 -7.71
CA ILE A 735 5.60 5.70 -7.83
C ILE A 735 6.55 5.99 -6.67
N ARG A 736 6.78 4.97 -5.83
CA ARG A 736 7.69 4.97 -4.67
C ARG A 736 8.86 4.05 -4.96
N ARG A 737 10.04 4.62 -5.20
CA ARG A 737 11.29 3.87 -5.38
C ARG A 737 11.96 3.63 -4.03
N ALA A 738 12.52 2.45 -3.83
CA ALA A 738 13.34 2.20 -2.65
C ALA A 738 14.66 2.98 -2.77
N PRO A 739 15.33 3.27 -1.63
CA PRO A 739 16.68 3.81 -1.67
C PRO A 739 17.63 2.87 -2.42
N ARG A 740 18.56 3.44 -3.18
CA ARG A 740 19.53 2.65 -3.96
C ARG A 740 20.95 2.95 -3.53
N SER A 741 21.75 1.90 -3.45
CA SER A 741 23.19 2.01 -3.16
C SER A 741 23.99 1.69 -4.41
N GLY A 742 24.99 2.52 -4.71
CA GLY A 742 25.98 2.29 -5.75
C GLY A 742 27.35 2.80 -5.29
N TYR A 743 28.34 2.73 -6.19
CA TYR A 743 29.71 3.09 -5.85
C TYR A 743 30.36 4.00 -6.90
N LEU A 744 30.92 5.11 -6.43
CA LEU A 744 31.52 6.16 -7.26
C LEU A 744 33.05 6.08 -7.24
N ASP A 745 33.66 6.26 -8.42
CA ASP A 745 35.10 6.49 -8.52
C ASP A 745 35.49 7.90 -8.04
N ALA A 746 36.79 8.20 -8.00
CA ALA A 746 37.28 9.51 -7.54
C ALA A 746 36.91 10.69 -8.47
N GLN A 747 36.36 10.41 -9.66
CA GLN A 747 35.87 11.41 -10.62
C GLN A 747 34.35 11.59 -10.54
N GLY A 748 33.66 10.92 -9.61
CA GLY A 748 32.22 10.97 -9.47
C GLY A 748 31.45 10.15 -10.50
N ARG A 749 32.10 9.20 -11.19
CA ARG A 749 31.43 8.27 -12.11
C ARG A 749 31.05 6.98 -11.40
N TRP A 750 29.92 6.40 -11.79
CA TRP A 750 29.48 5.09 -11.27
C TRP A 750 30.44 3.98 -11.70
N GLN A 751 31.20 3.46 -10.74
CA GLN A 751 32.02 2.25 -10.92
C GLN A 751 31.17 0.99 -10.75
N ILE A 752 30.19 1.04 -9.85
CA ILE A 752 29.13 0.06 -9.70
C ILE A 752 27.82 0.85 -9.68
N ALA A 753 26.90 0.53 -10.60
CA ALA A 753 25.65 1.26 -10.75
C ALA A 753 24.75 1.13 -9.50
N PRO A 754 23.92 2.14 -9.20
CA PRO A 754 22.96 2.06 -8.11
C PRO A 754 21.96 0.92 -8.30
N ALA A 755 21.78 0.11 -7.27
CA ALA A 755 20.78 -0.95 -7.20
C ALA A 755 20.03 -0.90 -5.86
N ALA A 756 18.90 -1.59 -5.78
CA ALA A 756 18.07 -1.72 -4.58
C ALA A 756 18.73 -2.66 -3.55
N VAL A 757 19.91 -2.27 -3.08
CA VAL A 757 20.75 -3.05 -2.17
C VAL A 757 21.19 -2.18 -1.01
N ILE A 758 21.43 -2.82 0.13
CA ILE A 758 22.12 -2.20 1.27
C ILE A 758 23.62 -2.40 1.04
N GLY A 759 24.30 -1.34 0.61
CA GLY A 759 25.74 -1.37 0.34
C GLY A 759 26.57 -0.97 1.56
N GLY A 760 27.64 -1.72 1.84
CA GLY A 760 28.67 -1.36 2.81
C GLY A 760 29.86 -0.64 2.17
N THR A 761 30.65 0.09 2.95
CA THR A 761 31.82 0.83 2.46
C THR A 761 32.97 -0.07 2.02
N PHE A 762 33.61 0.26 0.88
CA PHE A 762 34.80 -0.44 0.43
C PHE A 762 36.00 -0.19 1.34
N ARG A 763 36.69 -1.26 1.74
CA ARG A 763 37.87 -1.19 2.61
C ARG A 763 38.82 -2.37 2.41
N GLY A 764 40.04 -2.23 2.91
CA GLY A 764 41.09 -3.26 2.85
C GLY A 764 41.88 -3.29 1.54
N ALA A 765 42.89 -4.16 1.48
CA ALA A 765 43.71 -4.43 0.31
C ALA A 765 43.82 -5.96 0.10
N PRO A 766 43.17 -6.54 -0.93
CA PRO A 766 42.35 -5.88 -1.95
C PRO A 766 41.02 -5.33 -1.39
N ALA A 767 40.48 -4.28 -2.00
CA ALA A 767 39.25 -3.63 -1.55
C ALA A 767 38.05 -4.58 -1.65
N ARG A 768 37.25 -4.66 -0.58
CA ARG A 768 36.00 -5.42 -0.51
C ARG A 768 34.90 -4.60 0.14
N ALA A 769 33.65 -4.97 -0.14
CA ALA A 769 32.46 -4.44 0.54
C ALA A 769 31.50 -5.59 0.86
N LEU A 770 30.72 -5.42 1.94
CA LEU A 770 29.55 -6.24 2.26
C LEU A 770 28.34 -5.64 1.54
N VAL A 771 27.52 -6.45 0.91
CA VAL A 771 26.25 -6.05 0.27
C VAL A 771 25.15 -7.00 0.70
N SER A 772 23.97 -6.46 0.97
CA SER A 772 22.78 -7.20 1.37
C SER A 772 21.58 -6.80 0.50
N ASP A 773 20.80 -7.78 0.06
CA ASP A 773 19.53 -7.63 -0.65
C ASP A 773 18.70 -8.92 -0.55
N ASP A 774 17.62 -9.04 -1.33
CA ASP A 774 16.71 -10.18 -1.31
C ASP A 774 17.37 -11.52 -1.72
N ASP A 775 18.53 -11.49 -2.38
CA ASP A 775 19.32 -12.69 -2.72
C ASP A 775 20.30 -13.09 -1.60
N GLY A 776 20.36 -12.32 -0.51
CA GLY A 776 21.16 -12.56 0.68
C GLY A 776 22.48 -11.80 0.73
N ASP A 777 23.16 -11.94 1.88
CA ASP A 777 24.40 -11.23 2.18
C ASP A 777 25.60 -11.79 1.41
N ARG A 778 26.45 -10.89 0.90
CA ARG A 778 27.63 -11.26 0.13
C ARG A 778 28.77 -10.26 0.24
N VAL A 779 29.98 -10.76 0.06
CA VAL A 779 31.19 -9.94 -0.08
C VAL A 779 31.47 -9.72 -1.56
N ILE A 780 31.67 -8.48 -1.99
CA ILE A 780 32.00 -8.11 -3.37
C ILE A 780 33.41 -7.52 -3.48
N ASP A 781 34.01 -7.62 -4.67
CA ASP A 781 35.21 -6.86 -5.04
C ASP A 781 34.88 -5.49 -5.62
N ALA A 782 35.91 -4.69 -5.91
CA ALA A 782 35.76 -3.32 -6.42
C ALA A 782 35.11 -3.25 -7.82
N GLN A 783 34.95 -4.37 -8.51
CA GLN A 783 34.25 -4.47 -9.80
C GLN A 783 32.80 -4.95 -9.62
N GLY A 784 32.35 -5.16 -8.38
CA GLY A 784 31.01 -5.64 -8.06
C GLY A 784 30.85 -7.15 -8.16
N LYS A 785 31.93 -7.91 -8.37
CA LYS A 785 31.85 -9.37 -8.47
C LYS A 785 31.77 -9.98 -7.06
N THR A 786 30.83 -10.91 -6.87
CA THR A 786 30.71 -11.71 -5.64
C THR A 786 31.97 -12.56 -5.42
N VAL A 787 32.58 -12.37 -4.26
CA VAL A 787 33.75 -13.11 -3.76
C VAL A 787 33.32 -14.24 -2.84
N ALA A 788 32.32 -13.99 -1.99
CA ALA A 788 31.74 -14.99 -1.09
C ALA A 788 30.25 -14.69 -0.87
N ALA A 789 29.41 -15.72 -0.97
CA ALA A 789 28.04 -15.69 -0.46
C ALA A 789 28.04 -16.09 1.01
N LEU A 790 27.23 -15.43 1.83
CA LEU A 790 27.22 -15.59 3.28
C LEU A 790 25.93 -16.31 3.74
N PRO A 791 25.99 -17.16 4.77
CA PRO A 791 24.80 -17.82 5.31
C PRO A 791 23.91 -16.84 6.09
N ASP A 792 22.63 -17.17 6.26
CA ASP A 792 21.65 -16.36 7.00
C ASP A 792 22.15 -15.89 8.37
N GLY A 793 21.94 -14.62 8.68
CA GLY A 793 22.29 -14.01 9.96
C GLY A 793 22.27 -12.50 9.87
N ASP A 794 22.43 -11.82 11.00
CA ASP A 794 22.61 -10.37 11.02
C ASP A 794 24.09 -10.04 10.76
N TRP A 795 24.38 -9.53 9.58
CA TRP A 795 25.74 -9.26 9.11
C TRP A 795 26.14 -7.80 9.23
N ASN A 796 27.33 -7.57 9.78
CA ASN A 796 27.95 -6.25 9.82
C ASN A 796 29.45 -6.37 9.49
N TRP A 797 30.00 -5.34 8.84
CA TRP A 797 31.43 -5.14 8.78
C TRP A 797 31.83 -3.85 9.53
N PRO A 798 32.31 -3.97 10.79
CA PRO A 798 32.74 -2.81 11.57
C PRO A 798 33.97 -2.11 10.98
N ALA A 799 34.02 -0.78 11.09
CA ALA A 799 35.15 0.02 10.60
C ALA A 799 36.47 -0.39 11.29
N GLY A 800 37.54 -0.55 10.50
CA GLY A 800 38.85 -1.00 10.99
C GLY A 800 38.94 -2.49 11.37
N SER A 801 37.86 -3.26 11.23
CA SER A 801 37.85 -4.71 11.52
C SER A 801 38.40 -5.52 10.33
N PRO A 802 39.28 -6.52 10.56
CA PRO A 802 39.72 -7.45 9.52
C PRO A 802 38.69 -8.56 9.22
N THR A 803 37.66 -8.71 10.06
CA THR A 803 36.61 -9.73 9.93
C THR A 803 35.22 -9.10 9.89
N LEU A 804 34.31 -9.79 9.21
CA LEU A 804 32.87 -9.59 9.29
C LEU A 804 32.34 -10.13 10.62
N LEU A 805 31.23 -9.58 11.10
CA LEU A 805 30.48 -10.12 12.23
C LEU A 805 29.18 -10.71 11.72
N ARG A 806 28.84 -11.90 12.17
CA ARG A 806 27.52 -12.51 11.99
C ARG A 806 26.90 -12.77 13.36
N ARG A 807 25.78 -12.12 13.63
CA ARG A 807 25.02 -12.26 14.87
C ARG A 807 23.79 -13.13 14.62
N TYR A 808 23.54 -14.07 15.52
CA TYR A 808 22.43 -15.01 15.37
C TYR A 808 22.04 -15.62 16.73
N ILE A 809 20.88 -16.28 16.75
CA ILE A 809 20.39 -17.01 17.92
C ILE A 809 20.63 -18.50 17.69
N ASP A 810 21.29 -19.15 18.63
CA ASP A 810 21.52 -20.60 18.65
C ASP A 810 21.01 -21.17 19.96
N GLN A 811 20.03 -22.08 19.88
CA GLN A 811 19.38 -22.70 21.06
C GLN A 811 18.92 -21.67 22.12
N GLY A 812 18.38 -20.53 21.66
CA GLY A 812 17.89 -19.46 22.53
C GLY A 812 18.97 -18.54 23.13
N ARG A 813 20.25 -18.73 22.78
CA ARG A 813 21.36 -17.88 23.22
C ARG A 813 21.90 -17.06 22.04
N GLN A 814 22.17 -15.78 22.28
CA GLN A 814 22.82 -14.94 21.29
C GLN A 814 24.28 -15.36 21.11
N LYS A 815 24.74 -15.40 19.86
CA LYS A 815 26.12 -15.68 19.47
C LYS A 815 26.59 -14.69 18.40
N THR A 816 27.89 -14.48 18.38
CA THR A 816 28.57 -13.68 17.35
C THR A 816 29.71 -14.49 16.74
N ASP A 817 29.65 -14.73 15.43
CA ASP A 817 30.74 -15.29 14.65
C ASP A 817 31.58 -14.17 14.03
N TYR A 818 32.90 -14.33 14.07
CA TYR A 818 33.86 -13.49 13.38
C TYR A 818 34.31 -14.23 12.13
N VAL A 819 34.03 -13.67 10.97
CA VAL A 819 34.09 -14.36 9.69
C VAL A 819 35.09 -13.65 8.78
N GLY A 820 35.95 -14.42 8.11
CA GLY A 820 36.85 -13.88 7.09
C GLY A 820 36.09 -13.38 5.86
N LEU A 821 36.75 -12.55 5.04
CA LEU A 821 36.20 -12.08 3.76
C LEU A 821 35.99 -13.20 2.72
N ASP A 822 36.47 -14.40 3.01
CA ASP A 822 36.22 -15.65 2.28
C ASP A 822 34.95 -16.38 2.75
N GLY A 823 34.17 -15.77 3.67
CA GLY A 823 32.93 -16.33 4.22
C GLY A 823 33.13 -17.41 5.30
N LYS A 824 34.37 -17.70 5.70
CA LYS A 824 34.66 -18.75 6.68
C LYS A 824 34.77 -18.21 8.10
N VAL A 825 34.04 -18.82 9.04
CA VAL A 825 34.11 -18.52 10.47
C VAL A 825 35.55 -18.76 10.98
N ARG A 826 36.06 -17.81 11.77
CA ARG A 826 37.40 -17.86 12.38
C ARG A 826 37.32 -18.12 13.87
N VAL A 827 36.42 -17.43 14.54
CA VAL A 827 36.20 -17.51 15.99
C VAL A 827 34.74 -17.17 16.27
N SER A 828 34.19 -17.70 17.36
CA SER A 828 32.83 -17.42 17.81
C SER A 828 32.87 -16.96 19.27
N ALA A 829 32.02 -16.01 19.64
CA ALA A 829 31.86 -15.54 21.00
C ALA A 829 30.40 -15.65 21.44
N GLU A 830 30.20 -15.86 22.75
CA GLU A 830 28.87 -15.81 23.36
C GLU A 830 28.40 -14.36 23.49
N GLY A 831 27.12 -14.10 23.26
CA GLY A 831 26.48 -12.78 23.33
C GLY A 831 26.61 -11.97 22.05
N LEU A 832 26.19 -10.70 22.13
CA LEU A 832 26.35 -9.72 21.06
C LEU A 832 27.73 -9.08 21.20
N ALA A 833 28.67 -9.52 20.37
CA ALA A 833 30.04 -9.07 20.43
C ALA A 833 30.36 -7.98 19.39
N SER A 834 31.29 -7.11 19.75
CA SER A 834 31.89 -6.08 18.91
C SER A 834 33.09 -6.62 18.12
N ALA A 835 33.59 -5.87 17.13
CA ALA A 835 34.85 -6.22 16.48
C ALA A 835 36.07 -6.19 17.45
N TYR A 836 37.03 -7.09 17.22
CA TYR A 836 38.30 -7.06 17.93
C TYR A 836 39.01 -5.72 17.74
N SER A 837 39.58 -5.21 18.83
CA SER A 837 40.47 -4.05 18.87
C SER A 837 41.64 -4.42 19.79
N GLU A 838 42.88 -4.28 19.29
CA GLU A 838 44.09 -4.59 20.06
C GLU A 838 44.09 -5.98 20.72
N GLY A 839 43.47 -6.98 20.07
CA GLY A 839 43.39 -8.37 20.54
C GLY A 839 42.20 -8.71 21.43
N TYR A 840 41.32 -7.74 21.73
CA TYR A 840 40.13 -7.93 22.57
C TYR A 840 38.87 -7.45 21.87
N ALA A 841 37.77 -8.18 22.04
CA ALA A 841 36.43 -7.70 21.72
C ALA A 841 35.64 -7.48 23.02
N VAL A 842 34.46 -6.88 22.91
CA VAL A 842 33.50 -6.74 24.02
C VAL A 842 32.22 -7.44 23.64
N SER A 843 31.70 -8.29 24.53
CA SER A 843 30.41 -8.93 24.36
C SER A 843 29.40 -8.49 25.40
N GLN A 844 28.19 -8.18 24.93
CA GLN A 844 27.02 -7.95 25.76
C GLN A 844 26.28 -9.26 25.99
N LEU A 845 26.19 -9.66 27.26
CA LEU A 845 25.49 -10.87 27.70
C LEU A 845 24.07 -10.54 28.21
N SER A 846 23.89 -9.33 28.76
CA SER A 846 22.61 -8.75 29.17
C SER A 846 22.73 -7.22 29.21
N SER A 847 21.65 -6.52 29.54
CA SER A 847 21.63 -5.05 29.66
C SER A 847 22.55 -4.47 30.74
N ARG A 848 23.07 -5.28 31.66
CA ARG A 848 23.99 -4.86 32.75
C ARG A 848 25.22 -5.74 32.88
N ALA A 849 25.56 -6.50 31.84
CA ALA A 849 26.69 -7.41 31.87
C ALA A 849 27.41 -7.41 30.52
N MET A 850 28.37 -6.49 30.38
CA MET A 850 29.35 -6.50 29.29
C MET A 850 30.68 -7.04 29.79
N ARG A 851 31.35 -7.87 28.97
CA ARG A 851 32.64 -8.49 29.30
C ARG A 851 33.60 -8.47 28.12
N ALA A 852 34.89 -8.47 28.41
CA ALA A 852 35.92 -8.62 27.39
C ALA A 852 35.91 -10.04 26.82
N VAL A 853 36.27 -10.17 25.55
CA VAL A 853 36.41 -11.41 24.80
C VAL A 853 37.85 -11.49 24.32
N ASP A 854 38.56 -12.56 24.68
CA ASP A 854 39.93 -12.80 24.23
C ASP A 854 39.99 -13.27 22.77
N ALA A 855 41.19 -13.36 22.19
CA ALA A 855 41.38 -13.76 20.79
C ALA A 855 40.86 -15.17 20.42
N ARG A 856 40.47 -16.00 21.41
CA ARG A 856 39.89 -17.33 21.20
C ARG A 856 38.36 -17.33 21.32
N GLY A 857 37.75 -16.15 21.55
CA GLY A 857 36.30 -16.02 21.73
C GLY A 857 35.83 -16.27 23.16
N ALA A 858 36.74 -16.43 24.13
CA ALA A 858 36.38 -16.69 25.51
C ALA A 858 36.15 -15.40 26.29
N LEU A 859 35.12 -15.39 27.15
CA LEU A 859 34.81 -14.26 28.03
C LEU A 859 35.87 -14.14 29.15
N THR A 860 36.49 -12.98 29.28
CA THR A 860 37.57 -12.69 30.25
C THR A 860 37.28 -11.44 31.07
N GLY A 861 37.98 -11.28 32.19
CA GLY A 861 37.85 -10.11 33.07
C GLY A 861 36.50 -10.01 33.82
N PRO A 862 36.34 -8.95 34.62
CA PRO A 862 35.10 -8.63 35.33
C PRO A 862 33.98 -8.19 34.35
N ALA A 863 32.75 -8.21 34.84
CA ALA A 863 31.59 -7.67 34.12
C ALA A 863 31.33 -6.22 34.51
N PHE A 864 30.97 -5.39 33.54
CA PHE A 864 30.64 -3.98 33.72
C PHE A 864 29.25 -3.66 33.16
N ASP A 865 28.65 -2.56 33.65
CA ASP A 865 27.38 -2.05 33.12
C ASP A 865 27.54 -1.59 31.66
N ALA A 866 28.67 -0.96 31.33
CA ALA A 866 29.10 -0.71 29.96
C ALA A 866 30.62 -0.83 29.82
N LEU A 867 31.08 -1.43 28.72
CA LEU A 867 32.50 -1.58 28.40
C LEU A 867 32.74 -1.22 26.92
N GLY A 868 33.67 -0.31 26.67
CA GLY A 868 34.11 0.07 25.33
C GLY A 868 35.23 -0.81 24.78
N ARG A 869 35.53 -0.68 23.49
CA ARG A 869 36.67 -1.36 22.85
C ARG A 869 38.00 -0.80 23.36
N LEU A 870 39.01 -1.66 23.42
CA LEU A 870 40.37 -1.25 23.75
C LEU A 870 40.94 -0.33 22.67
N SER A 871 41.50 0.81 23.07
CA SER A 871 42.15 1.77 22.18
C SER A 871 43.35 2.38 22.89
N GLU A 872 44.54 2.22 22.32
CA GLU A 872 45.82 2.57 22.94
C GLU A 872 45.97 1.97 24.34
N GLY A 873 45.57 0.70 24.50
CA GLY A 873 45.65 -0.06 25.75
C GLY A 873 44.64 0.33 26.83
N LEU A 874 43.70 1.23 26.55
CA LEU A 874 42.65 1.66 27.49
C LEU A 874 41.26 1.57 26.85
N ALA A 875 40.28 1.11 27.62
CA ALA A 875 38.89 0.99 27.22
C ALA A 875 38.01 1.87 28.11
N PRO A 876 37.11 2.70 27.55
CA PRO A 876 36.05 3.34 28.32
C PRO A 876 35.24 2.32 29.12
N VAL A 877 34.91 2.63 30.37
CA VAL A 877 34.06 1.76 31.20
C VAL A 877 33.05 2.62 31.96
N TYR A 878 31.83 2.11 32.13
CA TYR A 878 30.85 2.67 33.05
C TYR A 878 30.75 1.76 34.28
N ALA A 879 31.11 2.30 35.44
CA ALA A 879 31.07 1.62 36.72
C ALA A 879 30.77 2.65 37.82
N ASP A 880 30.05 2.25 38.86
CA ASP A 880 29.74 3.12 40.01
C ASP A 880 29.06 4.46 39.63
N SER A 881 28.16 4.42 38.63
CA SER A 881 27.41 5.58 38.12
C SER A 881 28.24 6.68 37.44
N ALA A 882 29.47 6.38 37.01
CA ALA A 882 30.30 7.29 36.24
C ALA A 882 31.16 6.51 35.21
N TYR A 883 31.73 7.25 34.26
CA TYR A 883 32.70 6.73 33.31
C TYR A 883 34.14 6.89 33.80
N GLY A 884 34.95 5.88 33.50
CA GLY A 884 36.39 5.82 33.69
C GLY A 884 37.07 5.05 32.56
N TYR A 885 38.26 4.52 32.81
CA TYR A 885 38.99 3.68 31.85
C TYR A 885 39.61 2.46 32.52
N VAL A 886 39.55 1.31 31.84
CA VAL A 886 40.20 0.06 32.24
C VAL A 886 41.28 -0.35 31.25
N ASN A 887 42.25 -1.12 31.72
CA ASN A 887 43.22 -1.81 30.86
C ASN A 887 42.64 -3.12 30.29
N ALA A 888 43.43 -3.82 29.48
CA ALA A 888 43.05 -5.10 28.88
C ALA A 888 42.71 -6.23 29.89
N ALA A 889 43.23 -6.15 31.12
CA ALA A 889 42.90 -7.10 32.19
C ALA A 889 41.58 -6.74 32.92
N GLY A 890 40.98 -5.58 32.62
CA GLY A 890 39.80 -5.05 33.30
C GLY A 890 40.13 -4.30 34.60
N GLU A 891 41.40 -3.95 34.83
CA GLU A 891 41.83 -3.17 36.00
C GLU A 891 41.65 -1.67 35.72
N MET A 892 41.18 -0.92 36.71
CA MET A 892 40.93 0.52 36.58
C MET A 892 42.25 1.28 36.37
N ALA A 893 42.42 1.86 35.17
CA ALA A 893 43.53 2.74 34.84
C ALA A 893 43.20 4.20 35.18
N LEU A 894 41.94 4.60 34.99
CA LEU A 894 41.39 5.88 35.44
C LEU A 894 40.06 5.59 36.14
N LEU A 895 39.96 6.00 37.41
CA LEU A 895 38.77 5.77 38.22
C LEU A 895 37.54 6.47 37.64
N PRO A 896 36.32 5.95 37.86
CA PRO A 896 35.10 6.56 37.37
C PRO A 896 34.92 7.95 37.99
N ALA A 897 34.92 8.98 37.16
CA ALA A 897 34.83 10.38 37.60
C ALA A 897 34.18 11.29 36.56
N TYR A 898 33.79 10.74 35.41
CA TYR A 898 33.31 11.50 34.26
C TYR A 898 31.88 11.11 33.92
N GLU A 899 31.10 12.04 33.40
CA GLU A 899 29.76 11.75 32.87
C GLU A 899 29.84 11.22 31.44
N THR A 900 30.89 11.59 30.71
CA THR A 900 31.16 11.10 29.36
C THR A 900 32.65 11.00 29.11
N VAL A 901 33.03 10.07 28.24
CA VAL A 901 34.41 9.81 27.84
C VAL A 901 34.47 9.40 26.36
N SER A 902 35.50 9.82 25.64
CA SER A 902 35.83 9.27 24.32
C SER A 902 36.91 8.18 24.45
N PRO A 903 37.04 7.25 23.49
CA PRO A 903 38.22 6.40 23.40
C PRO A 903 39.51 7.23 23.27
N PHE A 904 40.64 6.68 23.70
CA PHE A 904 41.95 7.29 23.48
C PHE A 904 42.37 7.18 22.02
N ARG A 905 42.77 8.30 21.42
CA ARG A 905 43.34 8.40 20.07
C ARG A 905 44.46 9.44 20.05
N ASP A 906 45.57 9.13 19.42
CA ASP A 906 46.79 9.96 19.41
C ASP A 906 47.26 10.35 20.83
N GLY A 907 47.09 9.45 21.81
CA GLY A 907 47.43 9.68 23.21
C GLY A 907 46.51 10.67 23.93
N ARG A 908 45.32 10.94 23.39
CA ARG A 908 44.35 11.89 23.95
C ARG A 908 42.95 11.29 24.02
N ALA A 909 42.20 11.72 25.03
CA ALA A 909 40.76 11.49 25.10
C ALA A 909 40.04 12.77 25.53
N VAL A 910 38.78 12.89 25.15
CA VAL A 910 37.89 13.96 25.64
C VAL A 910 37.04 13.36 26.75
N VAL A 911 37.01 14.03 27.89
CA VAL A 911 36.19 13.65 29.04
C VAL A 911 35.40 14.85 29.53
N SER A 912 34.19 14.62 30.04
CA SER A 912 33.34 15.71 30.52
C SER A 912 32.63 15.37 31.83
N THR A 913 32.28 16.44 32.55
CA THR A 913 31.43 16.45 33.73
C THR A 913 30.30 17.47 33.53
N MET A 914 29.39 17.61 34.49
CA MET A 914 28.36 18.66 34.44
C MET A 914 28.92 20.09 34.35
N GLU A 915 30.20 20.32 34.64
CA GLU A 915 30.75 21.68 34.77
C GLU A 915 31.77 22.03 33.67
N TRP A 916 32.40 21.03 33.04
CA TRP A 916 33.50 21.24 32.11
C TRP A 916 33.73 20.04 31.18
N SER A 917 34.39 20.30 30.04
CA SER A 917 35.03 19.26 29.21
C SER A 917 36.53 19.49 29.13
N SER A 918 37.30 18.41 29.07
CA SER A 918 38.74 18.46 28.96
C SER A 918 39.25 17.45 27.96
N ILE A 919 40.29 17.85 27.22
CA ILE A 919 41.21 16.89 26.61
C ILE A 919 42.15 16.43 27.72
N ILE A 920 42.30 15.11 27.89
CA ILE A 920 43.22 14.49 28.85
C ILE A 920 44.29 13.66 28.14
N ASP A 921 45.44 13.50 28.78
CA ASP A 921 46.42 12.48 28.41
C ASP A 921 46.08 11.11 29.03
N ARG A 922 46.86 10.08 28.70
CA ARG A 922 46.66 8.70 29.20
C ARG A 922 46.81 8.53 30.71
N THR A 923 47.32 9.54 31.41
CA THR A 923 47.41 9.56 32.89
C THR A 923 46.24 10.28 33.53
N GLY A 924 45.28 10.77 32.74
CA GLY A 924 44.14 11.56 33.20
C GLY A 924 44.44 13.03 33.43
N ARG A 925 45.64 13.51 33.09
CA ARG A 925 46.00 14.92 33.28
C ARG A 925 45.35 15.79 32.21
N PRO A 926 44.72 16.92 32.57
CA PRO A 926 44.10 17.81 31.61
C PRO A 926 45.17 18.53 30.77
N VAL A 927 44.99 18.48 29.45
CA VAL A 927 45.82 19.16 28.44
C VAL A 927 45.17 20.48 28.02
N ALA A 928 43.85 20.47 27.86
CA ALA A 928 43.02 21.67 27.72
C ALA A 928 41.65 21.43 28.33
N ARG A 929 41.12 22.44 29.01
CA ARG A 929 39.81 22.37 29.66
C ARG A 929 38.96 23.56 29.28
N VAL A 930 37.73 23.31 28.84
CA VAL A 930 36.70 24.33 28.66
C VAL A 930 35.74 24.25 29.84
N ALA A 931 35.58 25.36 30.54
CA ALA A 931 34.64 25.51 31.65
C ALA A 931 33.91 26.85 31.55
N MET A 932 32.78 26.98 32.23
CA MET A 932 32.07 28.25 32.34
C MET A 932 32.71 29.14 33.41
N GLU A 933 33.17 30.33 33.03
CA GLU A 933 33.66 31.36 33.94
C GLU A 933 32.88 32.64 33.69
N CYS A 934 32.20 33.16 34.72
CA CYS A 934 31.44 34.41 34.63
C CYS A 934 30.43 34.48 33.45
N GLY A 935 29.79 33.35 33.14
CA GLY A 935 28.78 33.24 32.09
C GLY A 935 29.32 33.12 30.66
N VAL A 936 30.64 32.95 30.48
CA VAL A 936 31.27 32.69 29.18
C VAL A 936 32.09 31.40 29.21
N ARG A 937 32.22 30.74 28.05
CA ARG A 937 33.09 29.56 27.91
C ARG A 937 34.55 30.00 27.88
N THR A 938 35.34 29.51 28.83
CA THR A 938 36.75 29.82 28.96
C THR A 938 37.58 28.56 28.72
N LEU A 939 38.56 28.67 27.83
CA LEU A 939 39.58 27.67 27.56
C LEU A 939 40.80 27.88 28.46
N TYR A 940 41.19 26.84 29.18
CA TYR A 940 42.42 26.77 29.97
C TYR A 940 43.37 25.73 29.38
N GLY A 941 44.67 26.00 29.48
CA GLY A 941 45.72 25.06 29.11
C GLY A 941 46.12 24.12 30.26
N SER A 942 47.12 23.29 30.00
CA SER A 942 47.61 22.24 30.90
C SER A 942 48.13 22.70 32.26
N TYR A 943 48.48 23.97 32.43
CA TYR A 943 48.92 24.56 33.71
C TYR A 943 47.84 25.43 34.35
N GLY A 944 46.58 25.32 33.90
CA GLY A 944 45.47 26.14 34.37
C GLY A 944 45.50 27.59 33.88
N GLN A 945 46.43 27.93 32.98
CA GLN A 945 46.50 29.26 32.38
C GLN A 945 45.34 29.48 31.42
N ARG A 946 44.67 30.63 31.51
CA ARG A 946 43.61 31.02 30.58
C ARG A 946 44.21 31.24 29.19
N LEU A 947 43.74 30.49 28.20
CA LEU A 947 44.13 30.61 26.80
C LEU A 947 43.12 31.43 26.01
N TRP A 948 41.83 31.36 26.36
CA TRP A 948 40.77 32.10 25.68
C TRP A 948 39.51 32.25 26.56
N PRO A 949 38.79 33.39 26.54
CA PRO A 949 39.21 34.66 25.94
C PRO A 949 40.36 35.27 26.74
N LEU A 950 41.19 36.11 26.11
CA LEU A 950 42.32 36.75 26.79
C LEU A 950 41.88 37.66 27.95
N THR A 951 40.69 38.27 27.83
CA THR A 951 40.07 39.12 28.85
C THR A 951 38.67 38.62 29.19
N LEU A 952 38.35 38.61 30.48
CA LEU A 952 37.01 38.29 30.98
C LEU A 952 36.12 39.56 31.07
N PRO A 953 34.79 39.40 31.15
CA PRO A 953 33.88 40.51 31.38
C PRO A 953 34.23 41.30 32.65
N ARG A 954 34.12 42.64 32.60
CA ARG A 954 34.53 43.57 33.69
C ARG A 954 33.90 43.33 35.07
N ARG A 955 32.81 42.54 35.19
CA ARG A 955 32.11 42.22 36.45
C ARG A 955 32.43 40.82 37.00
N CYS A 956 33.49 40.19 36.51
CA CYS A 956 33.98 38.92 37.01
C CYS A 956 34.84 39.17 38.27
N PRO A 957 34.50 38.62 39.46
CA PRO A 957 35.34 38.76 40.65
C PRO A 957 36.68 38.06 40.41
N GLY A 958 37.78 38.78 40.68
CA GLY A 958 39.16 38.34 40.41
C GLY A 958 39.79 37.52 41.52
#